data_AF-A0A7L2YN09-F1
#
_entry.id   AF-A0A7L2YN09-F1
#
_cell.length_a   1.000
_cell.length_b   1.000
_cell.length_c   1.000
_cell.angle_alpha   90.00
_cell.angle_beta   90.00
_cell.angle_gamma   90.00
#
_symmetry.space_group_name_H-M   'P 1'
#
loop_
_entity.id
_entity.type
_entity.pdbx_description
1 polymer ?
#
loop_
_entity_poly.entity_id
_entity_poly.type
_entity_poly.pdbx_seq_one_letter_code
_entity_poly.pdbx_strand_id
1 'polypeptide(L)'
;MEVSVLPVELWQLIFSYLRLPDLGRCSLVCRAWSELVLSLDRTRWRQLCLGCLQHRHPNWPNQPSVEPPSWREAFKQHYLASKTWTKITSDLDSSNCLSLFRRRKGRRQLCVGVGGEFSSLRAALAAAGPYDRLVLLPGVHEEQSEVLLKVPVEVVGEGTLGEVVLQASIDQHCPSARLCNVVLMPARFTPLLYKTTSGYVQFDNCIFESGQLQIHAPGTCQVKFCTFSQSNIHLRSVALCILEHCDFTGSENASVTVEGCPSSDRNWACRHLAVLAKSCPVSMWAPDLDGCPLAKQNGWGELQLGLVRNCDTVVGEEQSSFFSAADAQALVGSAQEDTEFGENLQAAMEEEEEEDDSDLRSDDEEDARAAYKLPCQAHSLSHTLADVTDSRLKSNRLHSLQKDLKLKSLQQELQQDKEAQSLVSSLQGCIIRQCLFRDGKGGIYIYSRGQAKVEGNIFRDLIYAVRCIQSSKVTMLRNDIHHCKASGIFLRLSAGGLIADNNIHSNCEAGVDIRKGANPLVLCNKIHSGLRSGIVVVGNGKGIIRSNQIYGNKEAGIYILYNGNPAVSGNHIFQGLAAGIAVNENGRGQITGNIICKNQWGGVDIRHGGDPVLRNNLISCGYSDGVVVGERGKGLIEGNVIYGNKGCGVWMMSSSLPHLVNNQISHNSIYGVAVFCYKDDAGDYPSGQGGSESFQEEREGVGGDNDPDSEEEYLTSRHPISVALVELNSINHNGAAGLHVKSSEALNIIANVIHGNGDGGVAVLQSSQLTRLANNSISCNGRRGVLVEADCQVELRGNGIYENSSHGVVSKGEGIIAENDIIGNHRCGLQLLQAADMKVTKNRIQSFRDYGIALFDEAKGVVQENLIFQGRSQKSILRPVSNAEDCIIQNNVLLTLNKRFDVECMLINPPARPQLEVGASMSCAAAAGQRVSSITTRVDGGCHNHGSIFCTIL
;
A
#
# COMPACT_ATOMS: atom_id res chain seq x y z
N MET A 1 -55.46 -0.19 -17.57
CA MET A 1 -55.25 1.14 -18.18
C MET A 1 -54.23 1.83 -17.31
N GLU A 2 -52.96 1.60 -17.64
CA GLU A 2 -51.81 1.98 -16.82
C GLU A 2 -51.01 3.01 -17.60
N VAL A 3 -50.91 4.21 -17.04
CA VAL A 3 -50.38 5.36 -17.76
C VAL A 3 -48.85 5.39 -17.64
N SER A 4 -48.19 5.18 -18.78
CA SER A 4 -46.81 5.53 -19.11
C SER A 4 -45.69 5.08 -18.15
N VAL A 5 -44.86 4.16 -18.67
CA VAL A 5 -43.41 4.38 -18.67
C VAL A 5 -42.98 4.38 -20.14
N LEU A 6 -42.59 5.55 -20.65
CA LEU A 6 -41.91 5.63 -21.95
C LEU A 6 -40.60 4.83 -21.87
N PRO A 7 -40.26 3.99 -22.88
CA PRO A 7 -39.00 3.27 -22.93
C PRO A 7 -37.77 4.16 -22.71
N VAL A 8 -36.71 3.61 -22.12
CA VAL A 8 -35.49 4.34 -21.71
C VAL A 8 -34.82 5.00 -22.92
N GLU A 9 -34.90 4.34 -24.07
CA GLU A 9 -34.38 4.73 -25.38
C GLU A 9 -35.12 5.97 -25.91
N LEU A 10 -36.45 6.03 -25.72
CA LEU A 10 -37.26 7.19 -26.09
C LEU A 10 -37.02 8.37 -25.15
N TRP A 11 -36.79 8.13 -23.86
CA TRP A 11 -36.35 9.19 -22.95
C TRP A 11 -34.94 9.70 -23.28
N GLN A 12 -34.00 8.82 -23.63
CA GLN A 12 -32.68 9.21 -24.15
C GLN A 12 -32.80 10.08 -25.40
N LEU A 13 -33.67 9.69 -26.34
CA LEU A 13 -33.96 10.47 -27.54
C LEU A 13 -34.50 11.87 -27.18
N ILE A 14 -35.52 11.96 -26.32
CA ILE A 14 -36.09 13.24 -25.86
C ILE A 14 -35.00 14.12 -25.22
N PHE A 15 -34.18 13.56 -24.32
CA PHE A 15 -33.13 14.31 -23.65
C PHE A 15 -32.01 14.73 -24.63
N SER A 16 -31.74 13.96 -25.69
CA SER A 16 -30.77 14.32 -26.72
C SER A 16 -31.15 15.62 -27.47
N TYR A 17 -32.43 16.01 -27.49
CA TYR A 17 -32.87 17.29 -28.06
C TYR A 17 -32.83 18.46 -27.07
N LEU A 18 -32.76 18.21 -25.76
CA LEU A 18 -32.69 19.26 -24.74
C LEU A 18 -31.39 20.09 -24.83
N ARG A 19 -31.47 21.32 -24.31
CA ARG A 19 -30.32 22.24 -24.18
C ARG A 19 -29.55 21.95 -22.89
N LEU A 20 -28.27 22.31 -22.87
CA LEU A 20 -27.37 22.11 -21.71
C LEU A 20 -27.94 22.59 -20.35
N PRO A 21 -28.56 23.79 -20.22
CA PRO A 21 -29.15 24.23 -18.94
C PRO A 21 -30.34 23.35 -18.51
N ASP A 22 -31.10 22.87 -19.48
CA ASP A 22 -32.32 22.10 -19.26
C ASP A 22 -31.97 20.63 -18.92
N LEU A 23 -30.96 20.04 -19.57
CA LEU A 23 -30.31 18.79 -19.14
C LEU A 23 -29.73 18.89 -17.72
N GLY A 24 -29.11 20.03 -17.38
CA GLY A 24 -28.61 20.30 -16.04
C GLY A 24 -29.73 20.25 -14.99
N ARG A 25 -30.86 20.92 -15.27
CA ARG A 25 -32.08 20.88 -14.43
C ARG A 25 -32.63 19.46 -14.31
N CYS A 26 -32.76 18.72 -15.41
CA CYS A 26 -33.23 17.31 -15.41
C CYS A 26 -32.38 16.42 -14.50
N SER A 27 -31.04 16.55 -14.54
CA SER A 27 -30.14 15.74 -13.69
C SER A 27 -30.23 16.03 -12.17
N LEU A 28 -30.92 17.11 -11.78
CA LEU A 28 -31.19 17.49 -10.38
C LEU A 28 -32.58 17.04 -9.88
N VAL A 29 -33.45 16.51 -10.75
CA VAL A 29 -34.83 16.11 -10.38
C VAL A 29 -34.84 14.87 -9.49
N CYS A 30 -34.19 13.79 -9.92
CA CYS A 30 -34.01 12.58 -9.12
C CYS A 30 -32.86 11.71 -9.65
N ARG A 31 -32.50 10.66 -8.89
CA ARG A 31 -31.41 9.74 -9.24
C ARG A 31 -31.58 9.11 -10.63
N ALA A 32 -32.76 8.59 -10.96
CA ALA A 32 -33.02 7.95 -12.26
C ALA A 32 -32.85 8.93 -13.43
N TRP A 33 -33.27 10.19 -13.27
CA TRP A 33 -33.08 11.22 -14.30
C TRP A 33 -31.60 11.63 -14.43
N SER A 34 -30.82 11.57 -13.34
CA SER A 34 -29.37 11.76 -13.37
C SER A 34 -28.63 10.62 -14.08
N GLU A 35 -28.99 9.37 -13.78
CA GLU A 35 -28.44 8.17 -14.43
C GLU A 35 -28.81 8.13 -15.93
N LEU A 36 -30.01 8.56 -16.29
CA LEU A 36 -30.44 8.73 -17.67
C LEU A 36 -29.65 9.83 -18.41
N VAL A 37 -29.40 10.99 -17.78
CA VAL A 37 -28.53 12.06 -18.35
C VAL A 37 -27.07 11.63 -18.47
N LEU A 38 -26.60 10.71 -17.63
CA LEU A 38 -25.29 10.06 -17.76
C LEU A 38 -25.26 9.09 -18.96
N SER A 39 -26.32 8.32 -19.21
CA SER A 39 -26.37 7.35 -20.33
C SER A 39 -26.24 7.98 -21.73
N LEU A 40 -26.48 9.30 -21.86
CA LEU A 40 -26.30 10.09 -23.09
C LEU A 40 -24.84 10.29 -23.52
N ASP A 41 -23.87 9.71 -22.81
CA ASP A 41 -22.44 9.96 -23.00
C ASP A 41 -21.99 9.73 -24.45
N ARG A 42 -22.36 8.58 -25.01
CA ARG A 42 -21.97 8.18 -26.38
C ARG A 42 -22.62 9.01 -27.49
N THR A 43 -23.66 9.80 -27.20
CA THR A 43 -24.47 10.52 -28.20
C THR A 43 -24.44 12.05 -28.04
N ARG A 44 -25.13 12.59 -27.03
CA ARG A 44 -25.34 14.05 -26.91
C ARG A 44 -24.09 14.77 -26.39
N TRP A 45 -23.39 14.19 -25.42
CA TRP A 45 -22.15 14.77 -24.91
C TRP A 45 -21.03 14.74 -25.97
N ARG A 46 -20.98 13.68 -26.79
CA ARG A 46 -20.14 13.61 -28.01
C ARG A 46 -20.44 14.75 -28.99
N GLN A 47 -21.70 14.95 -29.37
CA GLN A 47 -22.10 16.05 -30.27
C GLN A 47 -21.68 17.42 -29.73
N LEU A 48 -21.87 17.66 -28.42
CA LEU A 48 -21.52 18.93 -27.79
C LEU A 48 -20.00 19.14 -27.73
N CYS A 49 -19.21 18.09 -27.46
CA CYS A 49 -17.75 18.13 -27.58
C CYS A 49 -17.29 18.48 -29.00
N LEU A 50 -17.77 17.75 -30.00
CA LEU A 50 -17.34 17.89 -31.39
C LEU A 50 -17.81 19.22 -32.01
N GLY A 51 -18.98 19.72 -31.61
CA GLY A 51 -19.52 21.01 -32.04
C GLY A 51 -18.83 22.24 -31.41
N CYS A 52 -18.05 22.08 -30.33
CA CYS A 52 -17.21 23.17 -29.82
C CYS A 52 -16.00 23.40 -30.74
N LEU A 53 -16.12 24.37 -31.65
CA LEU A 53 -15.06 24.79 -32.57
C LEU A 53 -14.17 25.92 -32.03
N GLN A 54 -14.63 26.67 -31.01
CA GLN A 54 -13.86 27.77 -30.40
C GLN A 54 -12.96 27.28 -29.27
N HIS A 55 -11.72 27.75 -29.25
CA HIS A 55 -10.74 27.62 -28.16
C HIS A 55 -10.42 26.18 -27.72
N ARG A 56 -10.16 25.29 -28.69
CA ARG A 56 -9.43 24.04 -28.45
C ARG A 56 -7.96 24.36 -28.18
N HIS A 57 -7.31 23.59 -27.30
CA HIS A 57 -5.86 23.45 -27.36
C HIS A 57 -5.52 22.55 -28.56
N PRO A 58 -4.48 22.84 -29.37
CA PRO A 58 -4.24 22.12 -30.63
C PRO A 58 -4.15 20.60 -30.47
N ASN A 59 -3.55 20.15 -29.37
CA ASN A 59 -3.33 18.73 -29.07
C ASN A 59 -4.50 18.10 -28.28
N TRP A 60 -5.73 18.63 -28.38
CA TRP A 60 -6.91 18.12 -27.68
C TRP A 60 -8.10 17.82 -28.60
N PRO A 61 -8.63 16.57 -28.63
CA PRO A 61 -8.13 15.38 -27.94
C PRO A 61 -6.85 14.82 -28.59
N ASN A 62 -5.94 14.30 -27.77
CA ASN A 62 -4.62 13.77 -28.19
C ASN A 62 -4.68 12.59 -29.17
N GLN A 63 -5.82 11.91 -29.25
CA GLN A 63 -6.10 10.86 -30.22
C GLN A 63 -7.46 11.18 -30.85
N PRO A 64 -7.53 11.94 -31.97
CA PRO A 64 -8.79 12.25 -32.63
C PRO A 64 -9.52 11.01 -33.19
N SER A 65 -8.80 9.87 -33.25
CA SER A 65 -9.29 8.55 -33.65
C SER A 65 -9.82 7.68 -32.50
N VAL A 66 -9.64 8.08 -31.23
CA VAL A 66 -10.03 7.26 -30.06
C VAL A 66 -11.02 8.02 -29.20
N GLU A 67 -12.20 7.45 -28.97
CA GLU A 67 -13.24 8.09 -28.17
C GLU A 67 -12.90 8.10 -26.67
N PRO A 68 -13.13 9.22 -25.96
CA PRO A 68 -12.92 9.27 -24.52
C PRO A 68 -13.90 8.35 -23.78
N PRO A 69 -13.51 7.76 -22.63
CA PRO A 69 -14.38 6.85 -21.86
C PRO A 69 -15.61 7.55 -21.25
N SER A 70 -15.60 8.89 -21.20
CA SER A 70 -16.78 9.73 -20.98
C SER A 70 -16.63 11.02 -21.77
N TRP A 71 -17.56 11.28 -22.68
CA TRP A 71 -17.66 12.53 -23.44
C TRP A 71 -18.20 13.69 -22.59
N ARG A 72 -18.97 13.42 -21.53
CA ARG A 72 -19.47 14.41 -20.55
C ARG A 72 -18.35 14.97 -19.72
N GLU A 73 -17.51 14.10 -19.18
CA GLU A 73 -16.34 14.53 -18.43
C GLU A 73 -15.28 15.13 -19.39
N ALA A 74 -15.16 14.66 -20.63
CA ALA A 74 -14.39 15.35 -21.67
C ALA A 74 -14.95 16.74 -22.01
N PHE A 75 -16.28 16.93 -22.09
CA PHE A 75 -16.92 18.22 -22.34
C PHE A 75 -16.69 19.19 -21.19
N LYS A 76 -16.77 18.70 -19.96
CA LYS A 76 -16.48 19.46 -18.74
C LYS A 76 -15.00 19.87 -18.69
N GLN A 77 -14.07 18.97 -19.00
CA GLN A 77 -12.65 19.29 -19.11
C GLN A 77 -12.39 20.28 -20.25
N HIS A 78 -13.03 20.11 -21.41
CA HIS A 78 -12.94 21.05 -22.53
C HIS A 78 -13.46 22.44 -22.14
N TYR A 79 -14.66 22.53 -21.55
CA TYR A 79 -15.22 23.81 -21.08
C TYR A 79 -14.35 24.47 -20.01
N LEU A 80 -13.82 23.71 -19.04
CA LEU A 80 -12.90 24.24 -18.03
C LEU A 80 -11.57 24.69 -18.63
N ALA A 81 -11.00 23.93 -19.56
CA ALA A 81 -9.82 24.30 -20.32
C ALA A 81 -10.10 25.57 -21.14
N SER A 82 -11.07 25.59 -22.05
CA SER A 82 -11.42 26.76 -22.88
C SER A 82 -11.77 28.00 -22.06
N LYS A 83 -12.41 27.85 -20.88
CA LYS A 83 -12.71 28.97 -19.95
C LYS A 83 -11.46 29.48 -19.22
N THR A 84 -10.52 28.59 -18.91
CA THR A 84 -9.22 28.94 -18.34
C THR A 84 -8.36 29.62 -19.41
N TRP A 85 -8.28 29.04 -20.61
CA TRP A 85 -7.60 29.58 -21.78
C TRP A 85 -8.14 30.95 -22.19
N THR A 86 -9.46 31.15 -22.33
CA THR A 86 -10.02 32.46 -22.72
C THR A 86 -9.77 33.55 -21.69
N LYS A 87 -9.82 33.24 -20.39
CA LYS A 87 -9.33 34.17 -19.35
C LYS A 87 -7.83 34.43 -19.48
N ILE A 88 -7.03 33.38 -19.70
CA ILE A 88 -5.59 33.50 -19.90
C ILE A 88 -5.26 34.26 -21.19
N THR A 89 -6.09 34.26 -22.23
CA THR A 89 -5.86 35.08 -23.44
C THR A 89 -5.99 36.57 -23.11
N SER A 90 -6.96 36.97 -22.28
CA SER A 90 -6.98 38.33 -21.73
C SER A 90 -5.85 38.62 -20.73
N ASP A 91 -5.26 37.58 -20.11
CA ASP A 91 -4.12 37.70 -19.20
C ASP A 91 -2.73 37.45 -19.84
N LEU A 92 -2.63 37.20 -21.15
CA LEU A 92 -1.33 37.01 -21.83
C LEU A 92 -0.54 38.33 -21.91
N ASP A 93 -1.25 39.45 -22.12
CA ASP A 93 -0.73 40.81 -21.91
C ASP A 93 -0.54 41.13 -20.40
N SER A 94 -1.33 40.52 -19.52
CA SER A 94 -1.39 40.83 -18.08
C SER A 94 -0.37 40.04 -17.21
N SER A 95 0.20 38.94 -17.71
CA SER A 95 1.13 38.06 -17.00
C SER A 95 2.20 38.83 -16.21
N ASN A 96 2.41 38.44 -14.95
CA ASN A 96 3.21 39.19 -13.96
C ASN A 96 4.73 39.01 -14.13
N CYS A 97 5.18 39.18 -15.37
CA CYS A 97 6.46 38.71 -15.86
C CYS A 97 7.35 39.92 -16.20
N LEU A 98 8.35 40.14 -15.34
CA LEU A 98 9.42 41.13 -15.49
C LEU A 98 8.99 42.58 -15.83
N SER A 99 8.99 43.42 -14.80
CA SER A 99 8.90 44.88 -14.95
C SER A 99 9.97 45.50 -15.87
N LEU A 100 11.05 44.77 -16.20
CA LEU A 100 12.06 45.15 -17.20
C LEU A 100 11.46 45.35 -18.60
N PHE A 101 10.62 44.41 -19.08
CA PHE A 101 9.97 44.53 -20.40
C PHE A 101 8.84 45.58 -20.39
N ARG A 102 8.12 45.73 -19.27
CA ARG A 102 7.02 46.73 -19.14
C ARG A 102 7.47 48.19 -18.96
N ARG A 103 8.69 48.48 -18.50
CA ARG A 103 9.07 49.84 -18.04
C ARG A 103 9.59 50.80 -19.12
N ARG A 104 9.84 50.36 -20.37
CA ARG A 104 10.42 51.21 -21.42
C ARG A 104 9.38 51.79 -22.38
N LYS A 105 9.03 53.07 -22.19
CA LYS A 105 8.42 53.89 -23.25
C LYS A 105 9.43 54.01 -24.41
N GLY A 106 8.99 53.73 -25.65
CA GLY A 106 9.86 53.72 -26.84
C GLY A 106 10.30 52.34 -27.34
N ARG A 107 9.74 51.25 -26.79
CA ARG A 107 9.87 49.89 -27.34
C ARG A 107 9.36 49.83 -28.79
N ARG A 108 10.13 49.25 -29.71
CA ARG A 108 9.67 48.98 -31.08
C ARG A 108 9.05 47.59 -31.18
N GLN A 109 8.10 47.45 -32.11
CA GLN A 109 7.50 46.19 -32.52
C GLN A 109 7.91 45.95 -33.98
N LEU A 110 8.66 44.89 -34.23
CA LEU A 110 9.17 44.53 -35.55
C LEU A 110 8.42 43.29 -36.04
N CYS A 111 7.74 43.39 -37.18
CA CYS A 111 6.95 42.28 -37.73
C CYS A 111 7.78 41.41 -38.68
N VAL A 112 7.71 40.10 -38.52
CA VAL A 112 8.53 39.11 -39.23
C VAL A 112 7.64 38.12 -39.95
N GLY A 113 7.93 37.84 -41.22
CA GLY A 113 7.20 36.86 -42.04
C GLY A 113 6.75 37.42 -43.38
N VAL A 114 5.90 36.67 -44.08
CA VAL A 114 5.36 37.07 -45.39
C VAL A 114 4.45 38.28 -45.23
N GLY A 115 4.88 39.45 -45.70
CA GLY A 115 4.20 40.73 -45.51
C GLY A 115 4.63 41.52 -44.26
N GLY A 116 5.60 41.03 -43.49
CA GLY A 116 6.21 41.77 -42.39
C GLY A 116 7.28 42.79 -42.85
N GLU A 117 7.84 43.53 -41.89
CA GLU A 117 9.01 44.40 -42.11
C GLU A 117 10.28 43.61 -42.42
N PHE A 118 10.38 42.38 -41.91
CA PHE A 118 11.54 41.49 -42.08
C PHE A 118 11.10 40.12 -42.61
N SER A 119 11.85 39.60 -43.58
CA SER A 119 11.61 38.27 -44.18
C SER A 119 12.20 37.10 -43.37
N SER A 120 13.01 37.35 -42.34
CA SER A 120 13.55 36.31 -41.46
C SER A 120 13.79 36.82 -40.04
N LEU A 121 13.76 35.88 -39.08
CA LEU A 121 13.99 36.17 -37.65
C LEU A 121 15.41 36.72 -37.43
N ARG A 122 16.42 36.19 -38.13
CA ARG A 122 17.80 36.66 -38.10
C ARG A 122 17.96 38.12 -38.57
N ALA A 123 17.22 38.53 -39.60
CA ALA A 123 17.24 39.91 -40.07
C ALA A 123 16.62 40.86 -39.03
N ALA A 124 15.48 40.48 -38.44
CA ALA A 124 14.83 41.25 -37.38
C ALA A 124 15.71 41.34 -36.12
N LEU A 125 16.36 40.26 -35.71
CA LEU A 125 17.29 40.22 -34.58
C LEU A 125 18.53 41.11 -34.79
N ALA A 126 18.97 41.31 -36.03
CA ALA A 126 20.06 42.24 -36.34
C ALA A 126 19.65 43.72 -36.25
N ALA A 127 18.36 44.03 -36.43
CA ALA A 127 17.80 45.38 -36.29
C ALA A 127 17.23 45.67 -34.88
N ALA A 128 16.99 44.64 -34.07
CA ALA A 128 16.37 44.72 -32.75
C ALA A 128 17.23 45.45 -31.71
N GLY A 129 16.58 46.32 -30.93
CA GLY A 129 17.16 47.01 -29.79
C GLY A 129 16.89 46.26 -28.48
N PRO A 130 17.61 46.58 -27.39
CA PRO A 130 17.41 45.93 -26.11
C PRO A 130 15.98 46.11 -25.58
N TYR A 131 15.29 44.97 -25.42
CA TYR A 131 13.91 44.77 -25.00
C TYR A 131 12.83 45.11 -26.04
N ASP A 132 13.14 45.17 -27.35
CA ASP A 132 12.11 45.28 -28.42
C ASP A 132 11.18 44.04 -28.49
N ARG A 133 10.07 44.13 -29.24
CA ARG A 133 9.13 43.03 -29.51
C ARG A 133 9.32 42.55 -30.95
N LEU A 134 9.59 41.27 -31.14
CA LEU A 134 9.53 40.61 -32.44
C LEU A 134 8.19 39.89 -32.54
N VAL A 135 7.40 40.23 -33.56
CA VAL A 135 6.10 39.59 -33.81
C VAL A 135 6.22 38.73 -35.06
N LEU A 136 6.05 37.42 -34.89
CA LEU A 136 6.04 36.45 -35.98
C LEU A 136 4.61 36.35 -36.51
N LEU A 137 4.44 36.64 -37.80
CA LEU A 137 3.17 36.45 -38.51
C LEU A 137 2.88 34.94 -38.70
N PRO A 138 1.60 34.53 -38.84
CA PRO A 138 1.21 33.16 -39.18
C PRO A 138 2.02 32.56 -40.35
N GLY A 139 2.44 31.31 -40.21
CA GLY A 139 3.26 30.59 -41.17
C GLY A 139 4.47 29.87 -40.56
N VAL A 140 5.27 29.25 -41.44
CA VAL A 140 6.50 28.53 -41.08
C VAL A 140 7.72 29.43 -41.32
N HIS A 141 8.52 29.63 -40.28
CA HIS A 141 9.74 30.43 -40.28
C HIS A 141 10.95 29.49 -40.17
N GLU A 142 11.59 29.16 -41.30
CA GLU A 142 12.80 28.33 -41.34
C GLU A 142 14.08 29.16 -41.18
N GLU A 143 14.94 28.79 -40.23
CA GLU A 143 16.31 29.34 -40.08
C GLU A 143 17.35 28.21 -40.25
N GLN A 144 18.11 28.26 -41.36
CA GLN A 144 19.01 27.16 -41.78
C GLN A 144 20.26 26.95 -40.90
N SER A 145 20.52 27.81 -39.91
CA SER A 145 21.67 27.72 -39.01
C SER A 145 21.37 28.40 -37.68
N GLU A 146 22.13 28.05 -36.63
CA GLU A 146 21.89 28.46 -35.24
C GLU A 146 21.68 29.98 -35.06
N VAL A 147 20.61 30.34 -34.35
CA VAL A 147 20.16 31.72 -34.14
C VAL A 147 20.67 32.23 -32.79
N LEU A 148 21.67 33.12 -32.83
CA LEU A 148 22.31 33.66 -31.64
C LEU A 148 21.54 34.86 -31.07
N LEU A 149 20.86 34.70 -29.94
CA LEU A 149 20.20 35.80 -29.23
C LEU A 149 21.25 36.64 -28.47
N LYS A 150 21.82 37.64 -29.15
CA LYS A 150 22.81 38.59 -28.59
C LYS A 150 22.20 39.75 -27.82
N VAL A 151 20.94 40.08 -28.11
CA VAL A 151 20.19 41.21 -27.54
C VAL A 151 19.00 40.66 -26.75
N PRO A 152 18.64 41.20 -25.58
CA PRO A 152 17.44 40.75 -24.86
C PRO A 152 16.19 41.17 -25.64
N VAL A 153 15.32 40.21 -25.98
CA VAL A 153 14.14 40.40 -26.82
C VAL A 153 12.96 39.56 -26.32
N GLU A 154 11.77 39.91 -26.79
CA GLU A 154 10.57 39.07 -26.69
C GLU A 154 10.16 38.66 -28.10
N VAL A 155 9.94 37.35 -28.32
CA VAL A 155 9.39 36.80 -29.57
C VAL A 155 7.96 36.36 -29.29
N VAL A 156 7.00 36.86 -30.07
CA VAL A 156 5.57 36.53 -29.92
C VAL A 156 5.01 36.07 -31.26
N GLY A 157 4.32 34.94 -31.31
CA GLY A 157 3.51 34.57 -32.47
C GLY A 157 2.17 35.29 -32.46
N GLU A 158 1.81 35.90 -33.59
CA GLU A 158 0.50 36.48 -33.85
C GLU A 158 -0.44 35.42 -34.45
N GLY A 159 -1.71 35.41 -34.04
CA GLY A 159 -2.67 34.37 -34.40
C GLY A 159 -2.96 33.37 -33.28
N THR A 160 -3.62 32.26 -33.59
CA THR A 160 -3.92 31.20 -32.62
C THR A 160 -2.73 30.25 -32.41
N LEU A 161 -2.69 29.57 -31.26
CA LEU A 161 -1.61 28.63 -30.95
C LEU A 161 -1.58 27.51 -32.01
N GLY A 162 -0.45 27.35 -32.69
CA GLY A 162 -0.29 26.43 -33.82
C GLY A 162 -0.11 27.12 -35.17
N GLU A 163 -0.56 28.37 -35.34
CA GLU A 163 -0.45 29.10 -36.62
C GLU A 163 0.96 29.63 -36.90
N VAL A 164 1.77 29.81 -35.86
CA VAL A 164 3.16 30.30 -35.95
C VAL A 164 4.13 29.18 -35.60
N VAL A 165 4.87 28.72 -36.61
CA VAL A 165 5.85 27.64 -36.49
C VAL A 165 7.24 28.19 -36.75
N LEU A 166 8.14 28.04 -35.77
CA LEU A 166 9.53 28.46 -35.85
C LEU A 166 10.43 27.23 -35.90
N GLN A 167 11.04 26.98 -37.06
CA GLN A 167 12.00 25.89 -37.26
C GLN A 167 13.42 26.44 -37.16
N ALA A 168 13.96 26.44 -35.94
CA ALA A 168 15.26 27.03 -35.60
C ALA A 168 15.90 26.34 -34.39
N SER A 169 17.24 26.30 -34.36
CA SER A 169 18.01 26.06 -33.13
C SER A 169 18.47 27.41 -32.58
N ILE A 170 18.14 27.73 -31.34
CA ILE A 170 18.40 29.04 -30.73
C ILE A 170 19.39 28.90 -29.57
N ASP A 171 20.46 29.72 -29.53
CA ASP A 171 21.41 29.77 -28.41
C ASP A 171 21.44 31.18 -27.79
N GLN A 172 21.29 31.25 -26.47
CA GLN A 172 21.12 32.49 -25.73
C GLN A 172 22.45 33.05 -25.20
N HIS A 173 22.82 34.23 -25.71
CA HIS A 173 23.98 35.01 -25.26
C HIS A 173 23.58 36.33 -24.56
N CYS A 174 22.28 36.60 -24.44
CA CYS A 174 21.72 37.79 -23.83
C CYS A 174 21.16 37.52 -22.41
N PRO A 175 21.11 38.52 -21.50
CA PRO A 175 20.79 38.29 -20.09
C PRO A 175 19.32 37.96 -19.79
N SER A 176 18.40 38.15 -20.76
CA SER A 176 16.98 37.83 -20.64
C SER A 176 16.32 37.65 -22.01
N ALA A 177 15.52 36.60 -22.19
CA ALA A 177 14.65 36.40 -23.35
C ALA A 177 13.25 35.96 -22.93
N ARG A 178 12.24 36.22 -23.77
CA ARG A 178 10.88 35.68 -23.62
C ARG A 178 10.37 35.17 -24.97
N LEU A 179 9.73 34.00 -24.99
CA LEU A 179 9.04 33.44 -26.15
C LEU A 179 7.59 33.15 -25.77
N CYS A 180 6.65 33.47 -26.65
CA CYS A 180 5.22 33.39 -26.36
C CYS A 180 4.39 33.03 -27.60
N ASN A 181 3.46 32.07 -27.48
CA ASN A 181 2.54 31.70 -28.58
C ASN A 181 3.24 31.23 -29.87
N VAL A 182 4.25 30.36 -29.75
CA VAL A 182 5.06 29.83 -30.88
C VAL A 182 5.18 28.31 -30.77
N VAL A 183 5.09 27.60 -31.90
CA VAL A 183 5.51 26.19 -32.04
C VAL A 183 6.99 26.15 -32.40
N LEU A 184 7.81 25.45 -31.62
CA LEU A 184 9.24 25.29 -31.80
C LEU A 184 9.56 23.91 -32.35
N MET A 185 10.12 23.86 -33.57
CA MET A 185 10.54 22.63 -34.25
C MET A 185 12.05 22.59 -34.50
N PRO A 186 12.69 21.41 -34.52
CA PRO A 186 14.13 21.28 -34.72
C PRO A 186 14.56 21.74 -36.11
N ALA A 187 15.64 22.53 -36.16
CA ALA A 187 16.32 22.81 -37.42
C ALA A 187 16.93 21.53 -38.02
N ARG A 188 17.10 21.50 -39.35
CA ARG A 188 17.61 20.34 -40.07
C ARG A 188 18.96 19.89 -39.47
N PHE A 189 19.10 18.59 -39.21
CA PHE A 189 20.29 17.95 -38.62
C PHE A 189 20.62 18.29 -37.14
N THR A 190 19.74 18.97 -36.38
CA THR A 190 19.93 19.14 -34.92
C THR A 190 18.62 18.93 -34.14
N PRO A 191 18.61 18.12 -33.07
CA PRO A 191 17.43 17.99 -32.19
C PRO A 191 17.32 19.15 -31.19
N LEU A 192 18.24 20.12 -31.20
CA LEU A 192 18.24 21.26 -30.28
C LEU A 192 17.22 22.32 -30.72
N LEU A 193 16.29 22.67 -29.83
CA LEU A 193 15.33 23.76 -30.03
C LEU A 193 15.85 25.07 -29.45
N TYR A 194 16.24 25.02 -28.17
CA TYR A 194 16.70 26.20 -27.45
C TYR A 194 17.75 25.82 -26.40
N LYS A 195 18.77 26.65 -26.29
CA LYS A 195 19.90 26.50 -25.38
C LYS A 195 20.16 27.80 -24.64
N THR A 196 20.47 27.70 -23.35
CA THR A 196 21.00 28.82 -22.58
C THR A 196 21.99 28.35 -21.53
N THR A 197 23.08 29.11 -21.40
CA THR A 197 24.15 28.91 -20.42
C THR A 197 24.20 30.02 -19.38
N SER A 198 23.52 31.14 -19.60
CA SER A 198 23.53 32.30 -18.70
C SER A 198 22.27 33.15 -18.82
N GLY A 199 21.94 33.88 -17.75
CA GLY A 199 20.75 34.73 -17.72
C GLY A 199 19.43 33.97 -17.57
N TYR A 200 18.35 34.57 -18.07
CA TYR A 200 16.98 34.08 -17.88
C TYR A 200 16.27 33.87 -19.21
N VAL A 201 15.47 32.80 -19.31
CA VAL A 201 14.50 32.63 -20.40
C VAL A 201 13.12 32.31 -19.81
N GLN A 202 12.08 32.85 -20.46
CA GLN A 202 10.70 32.52 -20.18
C GLN A 202 9.96 32.04 -21.43
N PHE A 203 9.22 30.94 -21.29
CA PHE A 203 8.30 30.43 -22.30
C PHE A 203 6.88 30.44 -21.75
N ASP A 204 5.97 31.13 -22.41
CA ASP A 204 4.54 31.13 -22.08
C ASP A 204 3.73 30.62 -23.28
N ASN A 205 2.86 29.63 -23.10
CA ASN A 205 1.97 29.16 -24.17
C ASN A 205 2.74 28.78 -25.46
N CYS A 206 3.77 27.95 -25.35
CA CYS A 206 4.56 27.43 -26.47
C CYS A 206 4.36 25.92 -26.65
N ILE A 207 4.42 25.44 -27.88
CA ILE A 207 4.49 24.01 -28.19
C ILE A 207 5.94 23.68 -28.59
N PHE A 208 6.47 22.57 -28.12
CA PHE A 208 7.78 22.04 -28.48
C PHE A 208 7.57 20.67 -29.11
N GLU A 209 8.09 20.47 -30.33
CA GLU A 209 7.89 19.22 -31.09
C GLU A 209 9.22 18.55 -31.42
N SER A 210 9.33 17.26 -31.10
CA SER A 210 10.43 16.36 -31.43
C SER A 210 11.86 16.90 -31.19
N GLY A 211 12.06 17.65 -30.11
CA GLY A 211 13.35 18.29 -29.83
C GLY A 211 13.67 18.54 -28.34
N GLN A 212 14.79 19.21 -28.10
CA GLN A 212 15.41 19.35 -26.77
C GLN A 212 15.52 20.82 -26.33
N LEU A 213 15.15 21.09 -25.07
CA LEU A 213 15.38 22.35 -24.36
C LEU A 213 16.54 22.16 -23.36
N GLN A 214 17.67 22.84 -23.57
CA GLN A 214 18.90 22.65 -22.77
C GLN A 214 19.21 23.89 -21.92
N ILE A 215 19.12 23.77 -20.60
CA ILE A 215 19.42 24.84 -19.63
C ILE A 215 20.63 24.44 -18.79
N HIS A 216 21.71 25.19 -18.90
CA HIS A 216 22.93 25.01 -18.11
C HIS A 216 23.13 26.18 -17.14
N ALA A 217 23.56 25.90 -15.92
CA ALA A 217 23.93 26.95 -14.96
C ALA A 217 25.11 27.80 -15.48
N PRO A 218 25.16 29.12 -15.19
CA PRO A 218 24.23 29.91 -14.36
C PRO A 218 22.94 30.39 -15.06
N GLY A 219 22.55 29.82 -16.20
CA GLY A 219 21.24 30.01 -16.82
C GLY A 219 20.07 29.49 -15.96
N THR A 220 18.91 30.12 -16.09
CA THR A 220 17.65 29.74 -15.40
C THR A 220 16.45 29.90 -16.33
N CYS A 221 15.42 29.07 -16.14
CA CYS A 221 14.25 29.02 -17.02
C CYS A 221 12.93 29.10 -16.24
N GLN A 222 11.92 29.69 -16.87
CA GLN A 222 10.51 29.55 -16.51
C GLN A 222 9.71 29.05 -17.72
N VAL A 223 8.92 28.01 -17.54
CA VAL A 223 8.03 27.45 -18.57
C VAL A 223 6.61 27.40 -18.03
N LYS A 224 5.64 27.95 -18.76
CA LYS A 224 4.24 28.10 -18.34
C LYS A 224 3.26 27.77 -19.45
N PHE A 225 2.31 26.89 -19.16
CA PHE A 225 1.24 26.51 -20.10
C PHE A 225 1.78 25.97 -21.45
N CYS A 226 2.94 25.31 -21.44
CA CYS A 226 3.59 24.78 -22.63
C CYS A 226 3.33 23.28 -22.81
N THR A 227 3.29 22.82 -24.06
CA THR A 227 3.17 21.39 -24.40
C THR A 227 4.45 20.87 -25.06
N PHE A 228 4.93 19.72 -24.62
CA PHE A 228 6.12 19.04 -25.12
C PHE A 228 5.71 17.72 -25.78
N SER A 229 5.54 17.75 -27.10
CA SER A 229 5.24 16.56 -27.92
C SER A 229 6.54 15.92 -28.37
N GLN A 230 6.77 14.66 -27.99
CA GLN A 230 8.00 13.88 -28.26
C GLN A 230 9.31 14.59 -27.85
N SER A 231 9.21 15.62 -27.01
CA SER A 231 10.29 16.55 -26.67
C SER A 231 10.74 16.39 -25.22
N ASN A 232 11.93 16.91 -24.88
CA ASN A 232 12.45 16.84 -23.52
C ASN A 232 13.16 18.12 -23.05
N ILE A 233 13.29 18.24 -21.73
CA ILE A 233 14.00 19.33 -21.05
C ILE A 233 15.19 18.76 -20.29
N HIS A 234 16.40 19.25 -20.58
CA HIS A 234 17.63 18.90 -19.86
C HIS A 234 18.10 20.10 -19.02
N LEU A 235 18.15 19.92 -17.69
CA LEU A 235 18.56 20.94 -16.72
C LEU A 235 19.87 20.50 -16.04
N ARG A 236 20.97 21.23 -16.25
CA ARG A 236 22.31 20.88 -15.75
C ARG A 236 22.82 21.86 -14.69
N SER A 237 22.94 21.39 -13.45
CA SER A 237 23.38 22.13 -12.25
C SER A 237 22.59 23.41 -11.97
N VAL A 238 21.39 23.56 -12.54
CA VAL A 238 20.60 24.81 -12.49
C VAL A 238 20.21 25.15 -11.06
N ALA A 239 20.51 26.37 -10.63
CA ALA A 239 20.27 26.83 -9.27
C ALA A 239 18.76 26.89 -8.92
N LEU A 240 17.94 27.37 -9.86
CA LEU A 240 16.48 27.40 -9.75
C LEU A 240 15.82 27.41 -11.15
N CYS A 241 14.86 26.51 -11.38
CA CYS A 241 14.01 26.44 -12.57
C CYS A 241 12.55 26.27 -12.16
N ILE A 242 11.58 26.77 -12.94
CA ILE A 242 10.15 26.60 -12.68
C ILE A 242 9.43 26.10 -13.94
N LEU A 243 8.78 24.94 -13.85
CA LEU A 243 7.84 24.40 -14.83
C LEU A 243 6.45 24.39 -14.20
N GLU A 244 5.50 25.12 -14.79
CA GLU A 244 4.13 25.27 -14.26
C GLU A 244 3.08 24.98 -15.35
N HIS A 245 2.09 24.14 -15.04
CA HIS A 245 0.96 23.82 -15.94
C HIS A 245 1.37 23.32 -17.34
N CYS A 246 2.45 22.53 -17.44
CA CYS A 246 2.94 21.99 -18.71
C CYS A 246 2.45 20.55 -18.97
N ASP A 247 2.30 20.19 -20.24
CA ASP A 247 1.87 18.84 -20.67
C ASP A 247 3.00 18.16 -21.45
N PHE A 248 3.35 16.92 -21.09
CA PHE A 248 4.45 16.15 -21.68
C PHE A 248 3.91 14.83 -22.24
N THR A 249 4.08 14.62 -23.55
CA THR A 249 3.50 13.49 -24.29
C THR A 249 4.52 12.80 -25.19
N GLY A 250 4.42 11.48 -25.34
CA GLY A 250 5.13 10.76 -26.41
C GLY A 250 6.66 10.71 -26.30
N SER A 251 7.27 11.12 -25.18
CA SER A 251 8.73 11.25 -25.10
C SER A 251 9.43 9.89 -25.10
N GLU A 252 10.33 9.66 -26.07
CA GLU A 252 11.14 8.44 -26.15
C GLU A 252 12.15 8.29 -25.01
N ASN A 253 12.46 9.40 -24.34
CA ASN A 253 13.34 9.50 -23.17
C ASN A 253 12.55 10.07 -21.99
N ALA A 254 13.22 10.33 -20.86
CA ALA A 254 12.62 11.06 -19.75
C ALA A 254 12.25 12.49 -20.19
N SER A 255 10.99 12.89 -20.00
CA SER A 255 10.48 14.20 -20.47
C SER A 255 11.19 15.38 -19.80
N VAL A 256 11.53 15.25 -18.51
CA VAL A 256 12.38 16.21 -17.78
C VAL A 256 13.56 15.48 -17.15
N THR A 257 14.77 15.93 -17.44
CA THR A 257 16.01 15.39 -16.89
C THR A 257 16.75 16.47 -16.08
N VAL A 258 17.15 16.13 -14.85
CA VAL A 258 17.85 17.02 -13.91
C VAL A 258 19.17 16.39 -13.49
N GLU A 259 20.27 16.94 -13.97
CA GLU A 259 21.65 16.52 -13.65
C GLU A 259 22.32 17.54 -12.74
N GLY A 260 23.13 17.07 -11.78
CA GLY A 260 24.14 17.91 -11.13
C GLY A 260 23.63 18.67 -9.90
N CYS A 261 24.54 18.92 -8.96
CA CYS A 261 24.22 19.71 -7.77
C CYS A 261 23.80 21.14 -8.17
N PRO A 262 22.70 21.71 -7.64
CA PRO A 262 22.29 23.09 -7.92
C PRO A 262 23.40 24.10 -7.61
N SER A 263 23.71 24.97 -8.57
CA SER A 263 24.81 25.92 -8.46
C SER A 263 24.62 26.91 -7.31
N SER A 264 25.72 27.25 -6.64
CA SER A 264 25.81 28.39 -5.73
C SER A 264 25.81 29.73 -6.47
N ASP A 265 26.27 29.76 -7.72
CA ASP A 265 26.17 30.94 -8.59
C ASP A 265 24.71 31.17 -8.99
N ARG A 266 24.23 32.37 -8.68
CA ARG A 266 22.82 32.78 -8.82
C ARG A 266 22.75 34.06 -9.60
N ASN A 267 22.23 33.96 -10.81
CA ASN A 267 21.87 35.12 -11.61
C ASN A 267 20.78 35.98 -10.93
N TRP A 268 20.52 37.14 -11.51
CA TRP A 268 19.56 38.12 -10.99
C TRP A 268 18.12 37.59 -10.89
N ALA A 269 17.71 36.66 -11.76
CA ALA A 269 16.36 36.12 -11.84
C ALA A 269 16.06 35.09 -10.73
N CYS A 270 17.08 34.46 -10.14
CA CYS A 270 16.91 33.55 -8.99
C CYS A 270 16.11 34.19 -7.84
N ARG A 271 16.24 35.51 -7.60
CA ARG A 271 15.44 36.22 -6.59
C ARG A 271 13.96 36.35 -6.99
N HIS A 272 13.67 36.57 -8.28
CA HIS A 272 12.30 36.66 -8.80
C HIS A 272 11.61 35.29 -8.77
N LEU A 273 12.29 34.24 -9.25
CA LEU A 273 11.81 32.87 -9.22
C LEU A 273 11.55 32.38 -7.77
N ALA A 274 12.44 32.70 -6.82
CA ALA A 274 12.25 32.35 -5.42
C ALA A 274 11.08 33.08 -4.74
N VAL A 275 10.62 34.22 -5.28
CA VAL A 275 9.38 34.88 -4.84
C VAL A 275 8.16 34.20 -5.48
N LEU A 276 8.18 33.96 -6.80
CA LEU A 276 7.09 33.27 -7.51
C LEU A 276 6.80 31.88 -6.92
N ALA A 277 7.85 31.10 -6.64
CA ALA A 277 7.72 29.78 -6.05
C ALA A 277 7.10 29.79 -4.63
N LYS A 278 7.16 30.93 -3.92
CA LYS A 278 6.54 31.16 -2.61
C LYS A 278 5.15 31.79 -2.68
N SER A 279 4.85 32.59 -3.70
CA SER A 279 3.55 33.28 -3.83
C SER A 279 2.42 32.38 -4.31
N CYS A 280 2.74 31.21 -4.88
CA CYS A 280 1.80 30.14 -5.19
C CYS A 280 1.99 28.93 -4.26
N PRO A 281 1.56 29.00 -2.99
CA PRO A 281 1.23 27.79 -2.24
C PRO A 281 -0.13 27.27 -2.75
N VAL A 282 -0.19 26.02 -3.20
CA VAL A 282 -1.48 25.35 -3.41
C VAL A 282 -2.19 25.34 -2.06
N SER A 283 -3.38 25.93 -1.98
CA SER A 283 -4.12 26.08 -0.73
C SER A 283 -4.38 24.72 -0.10
N MET A 284 -4.11 24.59 1.21
CA MET A 284 -4.40 23.37 1.96
C MET A 284 -5.92 23.22 2.13
N TRP A 285 -6.57 22.62 1.13
CA TRP A 285 -7.95 22.16 1.21
C TRP A 285 -8.02 20.85 1.97
N ALA A 286 -8.10 20.94 3.30
CA ALA A 286 -8.62 19.85 4.11
C ALA A 286 -10.15 19.78 3.91
N PRO A 287 -10.71 18.62 3.51
CA PRO A 287 -12.15 18.41 3.50
C PRO A 287 -12.61 18.00 4.90
N ASP A 288 -12.66 18.97 5.83
CA ASP A 288 -13.14 18.74 7.20
C ASP A 288 -14.66 18.48 7.22
N LEU A 289 -15.01 17.20 7.07
CA LEU A 289 -16.34 16.65 7.32
C LEU A 289 -16.49 16.30 8.80
N ASP A 290 -16.85 17.28 9.63
CA ASP A 290 -17.63 17.04 10.85
C ASP A 290 -18.17 18.33 11.51
N GLY A 291 -19.23 18.18 12.31
CA GLY A 291 -19.65 19.18 13.30
C GLY A 291 -20.59 20.30 12.82
N CYS A 292 -21.90 20.03 12.83
CA CYS A 292 -22.95 21.05 12.66
C CYS A 292 -23.38 21.63 14.04
N PRO A 293 -23.27 22.96 14.30
CA PRO A 293 -23.81 23.60 15.49
C PRO A 293 -25.18 24.24 15.24
N LEU A 294 -26.08 24.18 16.24
CA LEU A 294 -27.42 24.78 16.16
C LEU A 294 -27.40 26.31 16.03
N ALA A 295 -28.40 26.84 15.32
CA ALA A 295 -28.59 28.28 15.13
C ALA A 295 -28.98 29.03 16.41
N LYS A 296 -28.59 30.32 16.47
CA LYS A 296 -29.27 31.37 17.25
C LYS A 296 -29.14 32.72 16.54
N GLN A 297 -30.19 33.52 16.61
CA GLN A 297 -30.30 34.84 15.96
C GLN A 297 -29.68 35.95 16.83
N ASN A 298 -29.21 37.04 16.22
CA ASN A 298 -29.75 38.41 16.43
C ASN A 298 -28.86 39.52 15.82
N GLY A 299 -29.50 40.65 15.48
CA GLY A 299 -28.84 41.98 15.41
C GLY A 299 -28.33 42.41 14.03
N TRP A 300 -28.90 43.49 13.48
CA TRP A 300 -28.40 44.18 12.29
C TRP A 300 -27.46 45.35 12.64
N GLY A 301 -26.64 45.77 11.69
CA GLY A 301 -25.86 47.00 11.74
C GLY A 301 -25.02 47.19 10.46
N GLU A 302 -25.58 47.86 9.46
CA GLU A 302 -24.90 48.08 8.16
C GLU A 302 -23.84 49.19 8.22
N LEU A 303 -22.77 49.03 7.45
CA LEU A 303 -22.34 50.04 6.48
C LEU A 303 -21.50 49.40 5.36
N GLN A 304 -21.64 49.90 4.14
CA GLN A 304 -21.30 49.18 2.90
C GLN A 304 -20.04 49.73 2.23
N LEU A 305 -19.28 48.87 1.52
CA LEU A 305 -18.47 49.31 0.37
C LEU A 305 -18.18 48.16 -0.62
N GLY A 306 -19.03 48.07 -1.66
CA GLY A 306 -18.66 47.57 -3.00
C GLY A 306 -18.28 46.10 -3.16
N LEU A 307 -19.25 45.18 -3.20
CA LEU A 307 -19.10 43.89 -3.90
C LEU A 307 -19.94 43.89 -5.18
N VAL A 308 -19.39 43.35 -6.28
CA VAL A 308 -20.03 43.35 -7.60
C VAL A 308 -21.19 42.35 -7.66
N ARG A 309 -22.35 42.78 -8.16
CA ARG A 309 -23.49 41.89 -8.45
C ARG A 309 -23.28 41.09 -9.73
N ASN A 310 -23.76 39.86 -9.74
CA ASN A 310 -24.08 39.16 -10.99
C ASN A 310 -25.26 39.87 -11.69
N CYS A 311 -25.30 39.89 -13.02
CA CYS A 311 -26.41 40.47 -13.77
C CYS A 311 -27.34 39.40 -14.35
N ASP A 312 -28.64 39.62 -14.20
CA ASP A 312 -29.72 38.90 -14.90
C ASP A 312 -30.09 39.54 -16.24
N THR A 313 -30.75 38.77 -17.11
CA THR A 313 -31.60 39.22 -18.24
C THR A 313 -32.62 38.08 -18.51
N VAL A 314 -33.96 38.17 -18.34
CA VAL A 314 -35.00 39.19 -18.70
C VAL A 314 -35.18 39.21 -20.23
N VAL A 315 -36.32 38.89 -20.87
CA VAL A 315 -37.79 38.73 -20.52
C VAL A 315 -38.28 37.31 -20.95
N GLY A 316 -39.40 36.70 -20.52
CA GLY A 316 -40.48 37.02 -19.56
C GLY A 316 -41.64 35.98 -19.55
N GLU A 317 -42.84 36.36 -20.04
CA GLU A 317 -44.16 35.71 -19.84
C GLU A 317 -44.72 35.10 -21.17
N GLU A 318 -45.79 34.28 -21.29
CA GLU A 318 -47.03 34.07 -20.51
C GLU A 318 -47.52 32.57 -20.46
N GLN A 319 -48.52 32.30 -19.59
CA GLN A 319 -49.74 31.42 -19.71
C GLN A 319 -49.77 30.22 -20.73
N SER A 320 -50.36 29.03 -20.47
CA SER A 320 -51.29 28.55 -19.41
C SER A 320 -51.38 26.99 -19.25
N SER A 321 -51.54 26.57 -17.98
CA SER A 321 -52.33 25.45 -17.38
C SER A 321 -52.85 24.16 -18.10
N PHE A 322 -52.81 23.05 -17.32
CA PHE A 322 -53.61 21.78 -17.34
C PHE A 322 -53.19 20.54 -18.21
N PHE A 323 -52.87 19.43 -17.51
CA PHE A 323 -53.49 18.06 -17.50
C PHE A 323 -54.42 17.62 -18.68
N SER A 324 -54.60 16.33 -19.06
CA SER A 324 -54.12 15.01 -18.55
C SER A 324 -54.56 13.82 -19.45
N ALA A 325 -53.72 12.77 -19.58
CA ALA A 325 -54.05 11.37 -19.96
C ALA A 325 -54.72 11.15 -21.36
N ALA A 326 -55.03 9.94 -21.86
CA ALA A 326 -54.93 8.55 -21.36
C ALA A 326 -54.86 7.52 -22.53
N ASP A 327 -54.25 6.34 -22.31
CA ASP A 327 -54.60 4.99 -22.84
C ASP A 327 -54.79 4.74 -24.39
N ALA A 328 -54.74 3.52 -24.97
CA ALA A 328 -54.43 2.16 -24.47
C ALA A 328 -54.07 1.16 -25.61
N GLN A 329 -53.28 0.13 -25.25
CA GLN A 329 -53.35 -1.31 -25.62
C GLN A 329 -53.29 -1.86 -27.08
N ALA A 330 -52.78 -3.10 -27.14
CA ALA A 330 -53.04 -4.19 -28.12
C ALA A 330 -52.35 -4.15 -29.51
N LEU A 331 -52.07 -5.30 -30.18
CA LEU A 331 -51.58 -6.64 -29.76
C LEU A 331 -51.27 -7.49 -31.03
N VAL A 332 -50.27 -8.39 -31.01
CA VAL A 332 -50.10 -9.59 -31.89
C VAL A 332 -49.90 -9.40 -33.42
N GLY A 333 -48.97 -10.16 -34.02
CA GLY A 333 -48.93 -10.36 -35.48
C GLY A 333 -47.62 -10.95 -36.06
N SER A 334 -47.56 -12.28 -36.20
CA SER A 334 -46.64 -13.11 -37.01
C SER A 334 -46.05 -12.44 -38.28
N ALA A 335 -44.75 -12.51 -38.59
CA ALA A 335 -43.83 -13.66 -38.79
C ALA A 335 -43.95 -14.37 -40.15
N GLN A 336 -42.83 -14.45 -40.89
CA GLN A 336 -42.45 -15.54 -41.82
C GLN A 336 -40.97 -15.40 -42.25
N GLU A 337 -40.37 -16.52 -42.68
CA GLU A 337 -39.00 -16.67 -43.18
C GLU A 337 -38.98 -16.73 -44.73
N ASP A 338 -37.84 -16.41 -45.35
CA ASP A 338 -37.15 -17.24 -46.36
C ASP A 338 -35.80 -16.58 -46.73
N THR A 339 -34.62 -17.22 -46.68
CA THR A 339 -34.07 -18.41 -47.39
C THR A 339 -33.62 -18.10 -48.84
N GLU A 340 -32.29 -18.12 -49.11
CA GLU A 340 -31.62 -18.94 -50.15
C GLU A 340 -30.17 -18.49 -50.53
N PHE A 341 -29.26 -19.48 -50.59
CA PHE A 341 -28.08 -19.72 -51.46
C PHE A 341 -27.18 -18.61 -52.04
N GLY A 342 -25.85 -18.89 -52.07
CA GLY A 342 -24.84 -18.03 -52.70
C GLY A 342 -23.38 -18.54 -52.74
N GLU A 343 -23.16 -19.82 -53.06
CA GLU A 343 -21.82 -20.43 -53.28
C GLU A 343 -21.03 -19.83 -54.50
N ASN A 344 -19.74 -20.06 -54.78
CA ASN A 344 -18.66 -20.92 -54.22
C ASN A 344 -17.23 -20.41 -54.62
N LEU A 345 -16.19 -21.22 -54.33
CA LEU A 345 -14.76 -21.25 -54.81
C LEU A 345 -13.69 -20.60 -53.90
N GLN A 346 -12.97 -21.36 -53.05
CA GLN A 346 -11.85 -22.30 -53.34
C GLN A 346 -10.59 -21.67 -53.99
N ALA A 347 -9.35 -22.05 -53.60
CA ALA A 347 -8.90 -22.87 -52.46
C ALA A 347 -7.38 -22.74 -52.22
N ALA A 348 -6.95 -23.11 -51.01
CA ALA A 348 -5.66 -23.74 -50.71
C ALA A 348 -5.78 -24.48 -49.36
N MET A 349 -5.93 -25.81 -49.40
CA MET A 349 -5.84 -26.73 -48.24
C MET A 349 -4.34 -27.07 -48.00
N GLU A 350 -3.89 -27.80 -46.97
CA GLU A 350 -4.08 -29.22 -46.54
C GLU A 350 -3.44 -29.32 -45.11
N GLU A 351 -3.56 -30.31 -44.21
CA GLU A 351 -4.26 -31.61 -43.94
C GLU A 351 -3.86 -31.97 -42.46
N GLU A 352 -4.54 -32.64 -41.50
CA GLU A 352 -5.86 -33.28 -41.20
C GLU A 352 -6.38 -32.63 -39.86
N GLU A 353 -7.59 -32.73 -39.27
CA GLU A 353 -8.71 -33.70 -39.16
C GLU A 353 -8.46 -34.93 -38.22
N GLU A 354 -9.41 -35.48 -37.41
CA GLU A 354 -10.62 -34.99 -36.70
C GLU A 354 -11.02 -36.01 -35.55
N GLU A 355 -12.18 -35.77 -34.90
CA GLU A 355 -13.16 -36.72 -34.33
C GLU A 355 -12.95 -37.36 -32.92
N ASP A 356 -13.97 -37.47 -32.04
CA ASP A 356 -15.28 -36.79 -31.98
C ASP A 356 -15.93 -36.81 -30.56
N ASP A 357 -16.99 -36.01 -30.38
CA ASP A 357 -18.12 -35.92 -29.42
C ASP A 357 -18.29 -36.91 -28.23
N SER A 358 -19.06 -36.63 -27.17
CA SER A 358 -20.04 -35.56 -26.88
C SER A 358 -20.26 -35.38 -25.37
N ASP A 359 -20.67 -34.18 -24.90
CA ASP A 359 -22.08 -33.91 -24.50
C ASP A 359 -22.28 -32.51 -23.84
N LEU A 360 -22.79 -31.56 -24.63
CA LEU A 360 -23.79 -30.53 -24.29
C LEU A 360 -23.63 -29.54 -23.10
N ARG A 361 -23.43 -28.25 -23.47
CA ARG A 361 -24.22 -27.02 -23.13
C ARG A 361 -23.53 -25.78 -22.51
N SER A 362 -22.91 -25.03 -23.41
CA SER A 362 -23.43 -23.74 -23.96
C SER A 362 -23.39 -22.43 -23.13
N ASP A 363 -22.52 -21.51 -23.61
CA ASP A 363 -22.80 -20.11 -23.97
C ASP A 363 -22.41 -18.95 -23.00
N ASP A 364 -21.13 -18.56 -23.11
CA ASP A 364 -20.63 -17.29 -23.70
C ASP A 364 -20.70 -15.91 -22.98
N GLU A 365 -19.54 -15.53 -22.43
CA GLU A 365 -18.62 -14.44 -22.89
C GLU A 365 -18.92 -12.90 -22.86
N GLU A 366 -17.77 -12.18 -22.81
CA GLU A 366 -17.40 -10.79 -23.14
C GLU A 366 -18.06 -9.53 -22.51
N ASP A 367 -17.53 -9.20 -21.32
CA ASP A 367 -16.57 -8.11 -21.06
C ASP A 367 -16.88 -6.58 -21.14
N ALA A 368 -16.38 -5.92 -20.09
CA ALA A 368 -15.92 -4.53 -19.93
C ALA A 368 -16.41 -3.37 -20.86
N ARG A 369 -17.17 -2.42 -20.25
CA ARG A 369 -16.64 -1.08 -19.84
C ARG A 369 -17.70 -0.15 -19.22
N ALA A 370 -17.53 0.20 -17.93
CA ALA A 370 -17.29 1.58 -17.46
C ALA A 370 -17.56 1.74 -15.94
N ALA A 371 -16.67 2.46 -15.23
CA ALA A 371 -16.90 2.98 -13.88
C ALA A 371 -17.82 4.23 -13.96
N TYR A 372 -18.56 4.66 -12.93
CA TYR A 372 -18.06 4.97 -11.57
C TYR A 372 -19.15 4.98 -10.48
N LYS A 373 -18.69 4.84 -9.22
CA LYS A 373 -19.40 5.11 -7.95
C LYS A 373 -20.59 4.20 -7.60
N LEU A 374 -20.27 2.93 -7.33
CA LEU A 374 -20.95 2.15 -6.29
C LEU A 374 -20.17 2.28 -4.96
N PRO A 375 -20.82 2.13 -3.78
CA PRO A 375 -20.10 1.92 -2.53
C PRO A 375 -19.32 0.60 -2.59
N CYS A 376 -18.24 0.48 -1.82
CA CYS A 376 -17.34 -0.68 -1.86
C CYS A 376 -18.10 -2.01 -1.67
N GLN A 377 -18.34 -2.74 -2.77
CA GLN A 377 -18.83 -4.11 -2.73
C GLN A 377 -17.73 -4.98 -2.12
N ALA A 378 -17.86 -5.29 -0.83
CA ALA A 378 -17.00 -6.24 -0.17
C ALA A 378 -17.24 -7.63 -0.81
N HIS A 379 -16.16 -8.24 -1.32
CA HIS A 379 -16.16 -9.51 -2.05
C HIS A 379 -17.11 -10.57 -1.48
N SER A 380 -17.61 -11.47 -2.34
CA SER A 380 -18.73 -12.41 -2.13
C SER A 380 -18.58 -13.49 -1.03
N LEU A 381 -17.78 -13.22 0.00
CA LEU A 381 -17.77 -13.91 1.30
C LEU A 381 -18.08 -12.93 2.47
N SER A 382 -18.31 -11.64 2.17
CA SER A 382 -18.46 -10.55 3.14
C SER A 382 -19.66 -10.71 4.10
N HIS A 383 -20.69 -11.44 3.69
CA HIS A 383 -21.81 -11.83 4.55
C HIS A 383 -21.39 -12.77 5.70
N THR A 384 -20.25 -13.48 5.59
CA THR A 384 -19.68 -14.28 6.70
C THR A 384 -18.82 -13.45 7.68
N LEU A 385 -18.55 -12.18 7.38
CA LEU A 385 -17.76 -11.29 8.25
C LEU A 385 -18.61 -10.51 9.27
N ALA A 386 -19.94 -10.41 9.06
CA ALA A 386 -20.84 -9.75 9.99
C ALA A 386 -20.77 -10.37 11.39
N ASP A 387 -20.95 -11.69 11.49
CA ASP A 387 -20.93 -12.45 12.76
C ASP A 387 -19.57 -12.37 13.48
N VAL A 388 -18.47 -12.21 12.75
CA VAL A 388 -17.13 -12.05 13.36
C VAL A 388 -17.01 -10.66 14.02
N THR A 389 -17.57 -9.62 13.40
CA THR A 389 -17.50 -8.24 13.95
C THR A 389 -18.41 -7.99 15.15
N ASP A 390 -19.44 -8.80 15.37
CA ASP A 390 -20.38 -8.67 16.51
C ASP A 390 -20.16 -9.69 17.64
N SER A 391 -19.03 -10.42 17.60
CA SER A 391 -18.59 -11.28 18.70
C SER A 391 -18.32 -10.46 19.98
N ARG A 392 -19.23 -10.59 20.95
CA ARG A 392 -19.29 -9.73 22.15
C ARG A 392 -18.21 -10.07 23.19
N LEU A 393 -17.01 -9.50 23.06
CA LEU A 393 -16.12 -9.16 24.20
C LEU A 393 -14.96 -8.24 23.76
N LYS A 394 -15.30 -6.99 23.43
CA LYS A 394 -14.31 -5.95 23.08
C LYS A 394 -13.40 -5.63 24.27
N SER A 395 -12.17 -6.13 24.27
CA SER A 395 -11.19 -5.77 25.30
C SER A 395 -10.82 -4.28 25.18
N ASN A 396 -10.90 -3.54 26.29
CA ASN A 396 -10.68 -2.09 26.31
C ASN A 396 -9.28 -1.67 25.80
N ARG A 397 -8.27 -2.55 25.95
CA ARG A 397 -6.90 -2.32 25.46
C ARG A 397 -6.78 -2.31 23.94
N LEU A 398 -7.57 -3.11 23.21
CA LEU A 398 -7.50 -3.14 21.76
C LEU A 398 -8.10 -1.86 21.16
N HIS A 399 -9.13 -1.30 21.81
CA HIS A 399 -9.68 0.01 21.48
C HIS A 399 -8.85 1.21 21.94
N SER A 400 -7.97 1.09 22.95
CA SER A 400 -6.98 2.14 23.23
C SER A 400 -5.85 2.10 22.20
N LEU A 401 -5.23 0.93 21.98
CA LEU A 401 -4.17 0.76 20.98
C LEU A 401 -4.60 1.23 19.57
N GLN A 402 -5.83 0.93 19.13
CA GLN A 402 -6.32 1.41 17.83
C GLN A 402 -6.61 2.93 17.79
N LYS A 403 -6.79 3.60 18.94
CA LYS A 403 -6.87 5.07 19.03
C LYS A 403 -5.48 5.70 19.06
N ASP A 404 -4.53 5.06 19.72
CA ASP A 404 -3.15 5.52 19.87
C ASP A 404 -2.37 5.37 18.55
N LEU A 405 -2.63 4.29 17.80
CA LEU A 405 -2.05 4.00 16.47
C LEU A 405 -2.83 4.65 15.30
N LYS A 406 -3.44 5.82 15.52
CA LYS A 406 -4.04 6.59 14.42
C LYS A 406 -2.97 7.15 13.48
N LEU A 407 -3.29 7.16 12.17
CA LEU A 407 -2.49 7.88 11.17
C LEU A 407 -2.40 9.36 11.52
N LYS A 408 -1.19 9.90 11.47
CA LYS A 408 -0.95 11.35 11.57
C LYS A 408 -1.23 12.02 10.22
N SER A 409 -1.62 13.29 10.25
CA SER A 409 -1.65 14.13 9.05
C SER A 409 -0.23 14.56 8.67
N LEU A 410 -0.01 14.91 7.39
CA LEU A 410 1.27 15.43 6.93
C LEU A 410 1.73 16.65 7.76
N GLN A 411 0.80 17.50 8.19
CA GLN A 411 1.11 18.66 9.02
C GLN A 411 1.66 18.28 10.41
N GLN A 412 1.21 17.16 10.98
CA GLN A 412 1.72 16.64 12.26
C GLN A 412 3.10 16.00 12.09
N GLU A 413 3.33 15.22 11.03
CA GLU A 413 4.66 14.67 10.71
C GLU A 413 5.68 15.79 10.44
N LEU A 414 5.32 16.82 9.67
CA LEU A 414 6.18 17.99 9.40
C LEU A 414 6.40 18.91 10.62
N GLN A 415 5.62 18.78 11.69
CA GLN A 415 5.88 19.43 12.97
C GLN A 415 6.83 18.61 13.85
N GLN A 416 6.83 17.28 13.71
CA GLN A 416 7.71 16.38 14.45
C GLN A 416 9.09 16.23 13.78
N ASP A 417 9.14 16.15 12.44
CA ASP A 417 10.35 15.88 11.66
C ASP A 417 10.88 17.15 10.98
N LYS A 418 11.95 17.70 11.57
CA LYS A 418 12.62 18.92 11.09
C LYS A 418 13.35 18.72 9.76
N GLU A 419 13.78 17.51 9.41
CA GLU A 419 14.39 17.25 8.10
C GLU A 419 13.31 17.28 7.01
N ALA A 420 12.18 16.59 7.23
CA ALA A 420 11.04 16.65 6.34
C ALA A 420 10.54 18.10 6.16
N GLN A 421 10.43 18.88 7.25
CA GLN A 421 10.08 20.31 7.18
C GLN A 421 11.08 21.13 6.35
N SER A 422 12.38 20.88 6.54
CA SER A 422 13.46 21.52 5.77
C SER A 422 13.34 21.20 4.26
N LEU A 423 13.14 19.93 3.91
CA LEU A 423 12.95 19.48 2.52
C LEU A 423 11.72 20.14 1.87
N VAL A 424 10.57 20.19 2.56
CA VAL A 424 9.37 20.91 2.07
C VAL A 424 9.66 22.41 1.87
N SER A 425 10.43 23.04 2.76
CA SER A 425 10.78 24.46 2.66
C SER A 425 11.80 24.79 1.55
N SER A 426 12.50 23.78 1.02
CA SER A 426 13.54 23.96 0.01
C SER A 426 12.98 24.46 -1.33
N LEU A 427 13.81 25.29 -1.99
CA LEU A 427 13.56 25.91 -3.29
C LEU A 427 14.86 25.88 -4.14
N GLN A 428 15.61 24.77 -4.07
CA GLN A 428 16.82 24.54 -4.86
C GLN A 428 16.53 23.59 -6.02
N GLY A 429 17.18 23.80 -7.17
CA GLY A 429 17.02 22.95 -8.34
C GLY A 429 15.74 23.21 -9.14
N CYS A 430 15.14 22.15 -9.70
CA CYS A 430 13.95 22.28 -10.53
C CYS A 430 12.65 22.21 -9.71
N ILE A 431 11.73 23.16 -9.89
CA ILE A 431 10.38 23.12 -9.33
C ILE A 431 9.39 22.81 -10.45
N ILE A 432 8.63 21.73 -10.30
CA ILE A 432 7.70 21.18 -11.31
C ILE A 432 6.31 21.10 -10.67
N ARG A 433 5.34 21.84 -11.23
CA ARG A 433 4.04 22.09 -10.60
C ARG A 433 2.87 21.99 -11.55
N GLN A 434 1.86 21.22 -11.14
CA GLN A 434 0.58 21.12 -11.85
C GLN A 434 0.73 20.68 -13.32
N CYS A 435 1.82 19.98 -13.63
CA CYS A 435 2.12 19.42 -14.94
C CYS A 435 1.51 18.02 -15.11
N LEU A 436 1.33 17.61 -16.36
CA LEU A 436 0.87 16.29 -16.76
C LEU A 436 1.98 15.58 -17.56
N PHE A 437 2.29 14.34 -17.19
CA PHE A 437 3.26 13.50 -17.88
C PHE A 437 2.55 12.21 -18.32
N ARG A 438 2.50 11.95 -19.63
CA ARG A 438 1.77 10.80 -20.18
C ARG A 438 2.43 10.16 -21.40
N ASP A 439 2.03 8.91 -21.65
CA ASP A 439 2.20 8.23 -22.95
C ASP A 439 3.67 8.18 -23.45
N GLY A 440 4.64 7.90 -22.57
CA GLY A 440 6.08 8.02 -22.87
C GLY A 440 6.99 7.12 -22.04
N LYS A 441 8.30 7.06 -22.35
CA LYS A 441 9.23 6.14 -21.66
C LYS A 441 9.55 6.56 -20.21
N GLY A 442 9.37 7.83 -19.84
CA GLY A 442 9.42 8.23 -18.43
C GLY A 442 9.18 9.72 -18.21
N GLY A 443 8.70 10.08 -17.01
CA GLY A 443 8.36 11.46 -16.68
C GLY A 443 9.59 12.30 -16.28
N ILE A 444 10.08 12.08 -15.05
CA ILE A 444 11.22 12.83 -14.50
C ILE A 444 12.39 11.89 -14.18
N TYR A 445 13.59 12.27 -14.64
CA TYR A 445 14.85 11.60 -14.28
C TYR A 445 15.79 12.57 -13.55
N ILE A 446 16.24 12.20 -12.36
CA ILE A 446 17.13 13.01 -11.51
C ILE A 446 18.39 12.20 -11.20
N TYR A 447 19.58 12.72 -11.52
CA TYR A 447 20.82 12.00 -11.28
C TYR A 447 22.02 12.89 -10.93
N SER A 448 23.12 12.27 -10.51
CA SER A 448 24.39 12.91 -10.14
C SER A 448 24.22 14.12 -9.19
N ARG A 449 23.61 13.88 -8.02
CA ARG A 449 23.27 14.91 -7.01
C ARG A 449 22.25 15.99 -7.46
N GLY A 450 21.54 15.75 -8.56
CA GLY A 450 20.40 16.56 -8.99
C GLY A 450 19.34 16.73 -7.90
N GLN A 451 18.68 17.89 -7.90
CA GLN A 451 17.58 18.20 -6.97
C GLN A 451 16.34 18.68 -7.72
N ALA A 452 15.16 18.14 -7.36
CA ALA A 452 13.88 18.66 -7.84
C ALA A 452 12.77 18.57 -6.78
N LYS A 453 11.82 19.51 -6.88
CA LYS A 453 10.57 19.55 -6.12
C LYS A 453 9.40 19.40 -7.08
N VAL A 454 8.54 18.42 -6.82
CA VAL A 454 7.51 17.93 -7.73
C VAL A 454 6.19 17.99 -6.97
N GLU A 455 5.35 18.98 -7.27
CA GLU A 455 4.15 19.29 -6.48
C GLU A 455 2.86 19.35 -7.32
N GLY A 456 1.87 18.52 -7.00
CA GLY A 456 0.54 18.58 -7.64
C GLY A 456 0.48 18.11 -9.09
N ASN A 457 1.43 17.28 -9.54
CA ASN A 457 1.51 16.78 -10.92
C ASN A 457 0.81 15.43 -11.09
N ILE A 458 0.44 15.09 -12.33
CA ILE A 458 -0.16 13.80 -12.68
C ILE A 458 0.80 13.04 -13.60
N PHE A 459 1.05 11.77 -13.28
CA PHE A 459 1.90 10.86 -14.04
C PHE A 459 1.10 9.61 -14.42
N ARG A 460 0.98 9.32 -15.72
CA ARG A 460 0.18 8.21 -16.22
C ARG A 460 0.76 7.52 -17.44
N ASP A 461 0.56 6.21 -17.58
CA ASP A 461 0.85 5.48 -18.83
C ASP A 461 2.35 5.53 -19.25
N LEU A 462 3.24 5.83 -18.29
CA LEU A 462 4.69 5.90 -18.43
C LEU A 462 5.34 4.53 -18.15
N ILE A 463 6.65 4.35 -18.43
CA ILE A 463 7.38 3.21 -17.85
C ILE A 463 7.71 3.49 -16.38
N TYR A 464 8.43 4.59 -16.11
CA TYR A 464 8.69 5.10 -14.76
C TYR A 464 8.18 6.55 -14.65
N ALA A 465 7.44 6.90 -13.59
CA ALA A 465 7.02 8.28 -13.37
C ALA A 465 8.18 9.16 -12.90
N VAL A 466 8.88 8.74 -11.84
CA VAL A 466 10.05 9.45 -11.31
C VAL A 466 11.19 8.49 -10.97
N ARG A 467 12.39 8.77 -11.52
CA ARG A 467 13.60 7.94 -11.33
C ARG A 467 14.73 8.78 -10.73
N CYS A 468 15.23 8.40 -9.56
CA CYS A 468 16.27 9.10 -8.79
C CYS A 468 17.51 8.22 -8.61
N ILE A 469 18.68 8.67 -9.08
CA ILE A 469 19.94 7.90 -9.08
C ILE A 469 21.12 8.76 -8.56
N GLN A 470 22.18 8.14 -8.02
CA GLN A 470 23.46 8.78 -7.65
C GLN A 470 23.30 10.00 -6.73
N SER A 471 22.89 9.76 -5.48
CA SER A 471 22.76 10.78 -4.42
C SER A 471 21.90 12.00 -4.78
N SER A 472 20.98 11.84 -5.73
CA SER A 472 19.95 12.84 -6.06
C SER A 472 18.92 12.95 -4.94
N LYS A 473 18.29 14.12 -4.81
CA LYS A 473 17.21 14.37 -3.86
C LYS A 473 15.94 14.84 -4.58
N VAL A 474 14.81 14.21 -4.26
CA VAL A 474 13.49 14.64 -4.74
C VAL A 474 12.60 15.08 -3.58
N THR A 475 11.69 16.02 -3.81
CA THR A 475 10.63 16.41 -2.86
C THR A 475 9.29 16.33 -3.57
N MET A 476 8.59 15.20 -3.42
CA MET A 476 7.32 14.89 -4.08
C MET A 476 6.14 15.11 -3.14
N LEU A 477 5.25 16.04 -3.49
CA LEU A 477 4.08 16.42 -2.68
C LEU A 477 2.79 16.40 -3.52
N ARG A 478 1.74 15.70 -3.05
CA ARG A 478 0.39 15.74 -3.67
C ARG A 478 0.35 15.39 -5.16
N ASN A 479 1.24 14.53 -5.63
CA ASN A 479 1.20 14.02 -7.01
C ASN A 479 0.30 12.78 -7.10
N ASP A 480 -0.25 12.54 -8.29
CA ASP A 480 -1.01 11.35 -8.63
C ASP A 480 -0.20 10.51 -9.64
N ILE A 481 0.08 9.25 -9.32
CA ILE A 481 1.02 8.39 -10.06
C ILE A 481 0.38 7.04 -10.34
N HIS A 482 -0.02 6.80 -11.59
CA HIS A 482 -0.79 5.60 -11.90
C HIS A 482 -0.53 4.96 -13.25
N HIS A 483 -0.89 3.68 -13.41
CA HIS A 483 -0.80 2.94 -14.68
C HIS A 483 0.60 2.96 -15.32
N CYS A 484 1.66 3.05 -14.50
CA CYS A 484 3.04 2.92 -14.97
C CYS A 484 3.36 1.45 -15.30
N LYS A 485 4.04 1.23 -16.42
CA LYS A 485 4.42 -0.11 -16.93
C LYS A 485 5.54 -0.77 -16.14
N ALA A 486 6.30 0.00 -15.38
CA ALA A 486 7.26 -0.46 -14.37
C ALA A 486 6.93 0.19 -13.01
N SER A 487 7.92 0.30 -12.13
CA SER A 487 7.76 0.89 -10.81
C SER A 487 7.47 2.40 -10.86
N GLY A 488 6.53 2.88 -10.05
CA GLY A 488 6.06 4.27 -10.07
C GLY A 488 7.16 5.28 -9.71
N ILE A 489 7.73 5.16 -8.51
CA ILE A 489 8.91 5.92 -8.07
C ILE A 489 10.08 4.95 -7.83
N PHE A 490 11.22 5.21 -8.47
CA PHE A 490 12.42 4.36 -8.35
C PHE A 490 13.62 5.15 -7.81
N LEU A 491 14.25 4.68 -6.72
CA LEU A 491 15.41 5.30 -6.08
C LEU A 491 16.59 4.33 -5.96
N ARG A 492 17.78 4.72 -6.41
CA ARG A 492 18.99 3.85 -6.40
C ARG A 492 20.28 4.64 -6.16
N LEU A 493 21.32 3.99 -5.63
CA LEU A 493 22.66 4.58 -5.38
C LEU A 493 22.57 5.82 -4.48
N SER A 494 22.22 5.61 -3.21
CA SER A 494 22.13 6.66 -2.17
C SER A 494 21.19 7.84 -2.47
N ALA A 495 20.30 7.71 -3.44
CA ALA A 495 19.23 8.69 -3.70
C ALA A 495 18.22 8.75 -2.52
N GLY A 496 17.56 9.90 -2.35
CA GLY A 496 16.62 10.11 -1.25
C GLY A 496 15.83 11.41 -1.36
N GLY A 497 15.52 12.03 -0.23
CA GLY A 497 14.63 13.18 -0.13
C GLY A 497 13.27 12.79 0.46
N LEU A 498 12.20 13.48 0.09
CA LEU A 498 10.86 13.34 0.66
C LEU A 498 9.83 12.95 -0.41
N ILE A 499 9.02 11.94 -0.10
CA ILE A 499 7.84 11.52 -0.87
C ILE A 499 6.68 11.55 0.11
N ALA A 500 5.80 12.55 0.02
CA ALA A 500 4.71 12.71 0.98
C ALA A 500 3.37 13.17 0.42
N ASP A 501 2.27 12.67 1.00
CA ASP A 501 0.88 13.01 0.62
C ASP A 501 0.58 12.77 -0.87
N ASN A 502 1.28 11.81 -1.51
CA ASN A 502 1.04 11.41 -2.90
C ASN A 502 0.07 10.23 -2.97
N ASN A 503 -0.62 10.11 -4.10
CA ASN A 503 -1.47 8.99 -4.45
C ASN A 503 -0.76 8.15 -5.52
N ILE A 504 -0.50 6.87 -5.24
CA ILE A 504 0.34 6.00 -6.07
C ILE A 504 -0.39 4.68 -6.27
N HIS A 505 -0.89 4.39 -7.48
CA HIS A 505 -1.78 3.24 -7.67
C HIS A 505 -1.78 2.62 -9.06
N SER A 506 -2.35 1.40 -9.19
CA SER A 506 -2.54 0.74 -10.50
C SER A 506 -1.27 0.57 -11.34
N ASN A 507 -0.08 0.57 -10.72
CA ASN A 507 1.20 0.40 -11.41
C ASN A 507 1.53 -1.09 -11.58
N CYS A 508 2.24 -1.43 -12.66
CA CYS A 508 2.53 -2.83 -13.02
C CYS A 508 3.64 -3.47 -12.18
N GLU A 509 4.50 -2.66 -11.56
CA GLU A 509 5.43 -3.10 -10.52
C GLU A 509 5.16 -2.39 -9.18
N ALA A 510 6.20 -2.02 -8.43
CA ALA A 510 6.08 -1.41 -7.12
C ALA A 510 5.59 0.04 -7.20
N GLY A 511 4.86 0.48 -6.17
CA GLY A 511 4.53 1.89 -6.00
C GLY A 511 5.78 2.73 -5.76
N VAL A 512 6.63 2.28 -4.83
CA VAL A 512 7.94 2.88 -4.52
C VAL A 512 9.00 1.80 -4.39
N ASP A 513 10.12 1.95 -5.10
CA ASP A 513 11.24 1.01 -5.13
C ASP A 513 12.54 1.68 -4.63
N ILE A 514 13.15 1.12 -3.58
CA ILE A 514 14.25 1.72 -2.81
C ILE A 514 15.44 0.76 -2.80
N ARG A 515 16.46 1.03 -3.64
CA ARG A 515 17.60 0.12 -3.88
C ARG A 515 18.98 0.71 -3.58
N LYS A 516 19.97 -0.16 -3.32
CA LYS A 516 21.42 0.16 -3.29
C LYS A 516 21.74 1.42 -2.48
N GLY A 517 21.51 1.36 -1.17
CA GLY A 517 21.81 2.46 -0.23
C GLY A 517 20.83 3.64 -0.25
N ALA A 518 19.80 3.64 -1.11
CA ALA A 518 18.81 4.71 -1.14
C ALA A 518 18.06 4.86 0.20
N ASN A 519 17.79 6.10 0.59
CA ASN A 519 17.18 6.46 1.87
C ASN A 519 16.22 7.68 1.74
N PRO A 520 15.02 7.50 1.16
CA PRO A 520 13.96 8.50 1.17
C PRO A 520 13.16 8.49 2.49
N LEU A 521 12.54 9.62 2.80
CA LEU A 521 11.42 9.74 3.72
C LEU A 521 10.10 9.54 2.94
N VAL A 522 9.33 8.52 3.28
CA VAL A 522 8.04 8.17 2.65
C VAL A 522 6.94 8.36 3.69
N LEU A 523 6.21 9.48 3.63
CA LEU A 523 5.31 9.95 4.69
C LEU A 523 3.87 10.19 4.20
N CYS A 524 2.85 9.66 4.89
CA CYS A 524 1.43 10.00 4.63
C CYS A 524 0.92 9.74 3.20
N ASN A 525 1.57 8.90 2.40
CA ASN A 525 1.13 8.56 1.04
C ASN A 525 0.02 7.49 1.04
N LYS A 526 -0.72 7.40 -0.07
CA LYS A 526 -1.63 6.29 -0.39
C LYS A 526 -1.00 5.45 -1.49
N ILE A 527 -0.78 4.16 -1.23
CA ILE A 527 -0.06 3.26 -2.14
C ILE A 527 -0.88 1.98 -2.33
N HIS A 528 -1.64 1.90 -3.43
CA HIS A 528 -2.70 0.91 -3.55
C HIS A 528 -2.95 0.31 -4.94
N SER A 529 -3.64 -0.82 -5.00
CA SER A 529 -4.09 -1.43 -6.27
C SER A 529 -2.96 -1.74 -7.27
N GLY A 530 -1.70 -1.84 -6.83
CA GLY A 530 -0.56 -2.22 -7.67
C GLY A 530 -0.57 -3.71 -8.01
N LEU A 531 -0.03 -4.05 -9.18
CA LEU A 531 0.11 -5.45 -9.64
C LEU A 531 1.26 -6.19 -8.94
N ARG A 532 2.15 -5.47 -8.25
CA ARG A 532 3.19 -6.00 -7.35
C ARG A 532 3.14 -5.31 -5.98
N SER A 533 4.21 -5.43 -5.19
CA SER A 533 4.31 -4.97 -3.81
C SER A 533 4.18 -3.45 -3.68
N GLY A 534 3.57 -2.96 -2.60
CA GLY A 534 3.32 -1.52 -2.41
C GLY A 534 4.62 -0.70 -2.34
N ILE A 535 5.51 -1.06 -1.41
CA ILE A 535 6.87 -0.53 -1.30
C ILE A 535 7.86 -1.71 -1.32
N VAL A 536 8.95 -1.57 -2.08
CA VAL A 536 10.06 -2.55 -2.13
C VAL A 536 11.34 -1.91 -1.61
N VAL A 537 12.05 -2.61 -0.71
CA VAL A 537 13.33 -2.16 -0.14
C VAL A 537 14.39 -3.25 -0.32
N VAL A 538 15.35 -3.03 -1.22
CA VAL A 538 16.26 -4.05 -1.75
C VAL A 538 17.73 -3.62 -1.64
N GLY A 539 18.63 -4.55 -1.30
CA GLY A 539 20.07 -4.34 -1.53
C GLY A 539 20.64 -3.20 -0.70
N ASN A 540 20.63 -3.31 0.62
CA ASN A 540 21.06 -2.26 1.57
C ASN A 540 20.26 -0.93 1.48
N GLY A 541 19.05 -0.91 0.91
CA GLY A 541 18.14 0.24 1.02
C GLY A 541 17.70 0.50 2.47
N LYS A 542 17.61 1.77 2.90
CA LYS A 542 17.40 2.16 4.31
C LYS A 542 16.10 2.94 4.59
N GLY A 543 15.27 3.16 3.57
CA GLY A 543 14.18 4.15 3.56
C GLY A 543 13.29 4.19 4.81
N ILE A 544 12.92 5.40 5.21
CA ILE A 544 12.07 5.69 6.36
C ILE A 544 10.61 5.78 5.87
N ILE A 545 9.75 4.89 6.35
CA ILE A 545 8.38 4.70 5.86
C ILE A 545 7.42 4.92 7.05
N ARG A 546 6.75 6.09 7.12
CA ARG A 546 5.86 6.42 8.25
C ARG A 546 4.47 6.90 7.87
N SER A 547 3.47 6.53 8.66
CA SER A 547 2.08 7.04 8.56
C SER A 547 1.44 6.91 7.17
N ASN A 548 1.85 5.95 6.33
CA ASN A 548 1.27 5.71 5.00
C ASN A 548 0.04 4.78 5.07
N GLN A 549 -0.83 4.88 4.07
CA GLN A 549 -1.91 3.92 3.80
C GLN A 549 -1.50 3.02 2.63
N ILE A 550 -1.42 1.70 2.86
CA ILE A 550 -0.96 0.74 1.85
C ILE A 550 -2.00 -0.39 1.74
N TYR A 551 -2.68 -0.54 0.60
CA TYR A 551 -3.82 -1.45 0.51
C TYR A 551 -4.13 -2.01 -0.88
N GLY A 552 -4.77 -3.18 -0.96
CA GLY A 552 -5.25 -3.73 -2.24
C GLY A 552 -4.19 -4.05 -3.28
N ASN A 553 -2.91 -4.10 -2.91
CA ASN A 553 -1.81 -4.51 -3.77
C ASN A 553 -1.80 -6.05 -3.91
N LYS A 554 -1.35 -6.57 -5.06
CA LYS A 554 -1.37 -8.02 -5.33
C LYS A 554 -0.31 -8.81 -4.55
N GLU A 555 0.89 -8.24 -4.39
CA GLU A 555 1.94 -8.82 -3.53
C GLU A 555 1.92 -8.12 -2.15
N ALA A 556 3.05 -8.12 -1.43
CA ALA A 556 3.14 -7.59 -0.07
C ALA A 556 2.90 -6.08 0.00
N GLY A 557 2.36 -5.60 1.13
CA GLY A 557 2.25 -4.16 1.37
C GLY A 557 3.63 -3.49 1.39
N ILE A 558 4.57 -4.05 2.16
CA ILE A 558 5.99 -3.69 2.14
C ILE A 558 6.81 -4.97 2.01
N TYR A 559 7.73 -5.02 1.04
CA TYR A 559 8.64 -6.16 0.84
C TYR A 559 10.09 -5.71 1.08
N ILE A 560 10.78 -6.37 2.01
CA ILE A 560 12.17 -6.11 2.38
C ILE A 560 13.03 -7.31 1.99
N LEU A 561 14.11 -7.06 1.25
CA LEU A 561 14.89 -8.07 0.54
C LEU A 561 16.39 -7.73 0.49
N TYR A 562 17.24 -8.75 0.37
CA TYR A 562 18.69 -8.63 0.08
C TYR A 562 19.40 -7.61 0.98
N ASN A 563 19.36 -7.82 2.29
CA ASN A 563 19.90 -6.90 3.31
C ASN A 563 19.30 -5.47 3.31
N GLY A 564 18.13 -5.24 2.70
CA GLY A 564 17.32 -4.05 2.94
C GLY A 564 17.03 -3.90 4.43
N ASN A 565 17.06 -2.66 4.95
CA ASN A 565 16.92 -2.36 6.38
C ASN A 565 16.18 -1.02 6.62
N PRO A 566 14.88 -0.92 6.29
CA PRO A 566 14.07 0.28 6.49
C PRO A 566 13.59 0.46 7.95
N ALA A 567 13.21 1.69 8.28
CA ALA A 567 12.46 2.01 9.49
C ALA A 567 10.99 2.25 9.12
N VAL A 568 10.10 1.38 9.60
CA VAL A 568 8.68 1.29 9.19
C VAL A 568 7.78 1.51 10.40
N SER A 569 7.12 2.67 10.51
CA SER A 569 6.33 3.00 11.72
C SER A 569 5.01 3.73 11.50
N GLY A 570 3.98 3.35 12.27
CA GLY A 570 2.66 4.01 12.22
C GLY A 570 1.86 3.83 10.93
N ASN A 571 2.29 2.95 10.01
CA ASN A 571 1.61 2.72 8.74
C ASN A 571 0.36 1.85 8.93
N HIS A 572 -0.64 2.03 8.06
CA HIS A 572 -1.85 1.19 8.00
C HIS A 572 -1.80 0.35 6.73
N ILE A 573 -1.62 -0.97 6.89
CA ILE A 573 -1.38 -1.91 5.79
C ILE A 573 -2.51 -2.95 5.76
N PHE A 574 -3.41 -2.88 4.77
CA PHE A 574 -4.65 -3.64 4.81
C PHE A 574 -5.22 -4.10 3.47
N GLN A 575 -6.01 -5.18 3.48
CA GLN A 575 -6.70 -5.71 2.29
C GLN A 575 -5.80 -6.01 1.08
N GLY A 576 -4.50 -6.29 1.28
CA GLY A 576 -3.61 -6.83 0.25
C GLY A 576 -3.89 -8.30 -0.05
N LEU A 577 -3.51 -8.77 -1.25
CA LEU A 577 -3.73 -10.17 -1.66
C LEU A 577 -2.61 -11.12 -1.21
N ALA A 578 -1.49 -10.60 -0.69
CA ALA A 578 -0.43 -11.36 -0.03
C ALA A 578 -0.34 -11.01 1.47
N ALA A 579 0.86 -11.09 2.06
CA ALA A 579 1.14 -10.66 3.42
C ALA A 579 1.15 -9.12 3.54
N GLY A 580 0.92 -8.58 4.74
CA GLY A 580 1.08 -7.15 4.99
C GLY A 580 2.51 -6.67 4.84
N ILE A 581 3.47 -7.37 5.47
CA ILE A 581 4.91 -7.14 5.32
C ILE A 581 5.61 -8.47 5.07
N ALA A 582 6.57 -8.51 4.14
CA ALA A 582 7.44 -9.66 3.90
C ALA A 582 8.92 -9.26 4.10
N VAL A 583 9.70 -10.13 4.76
CA VAL A 583 11.10 -9.88 5.12
C VAL A 583 11.95 -11.10 4.79
N ASN A 584 12.51 -11.14 3.58
CA ASN A 584 13.21 -12.29 3.02
C ASN A 584 14.66 -11.95 2.64
N GLU A 585 15.46 -12.96 2.27
CA GLU A 585 16.81 -12.78 1.72
C GLU A 585 17.74 -11.93 2.60
N ASN A 586 17.87 -12.31 3.88
CA ASN A 586 18.62 -11.57 4.90
C ASN A 586 18.16 -10.10 5.11
N GLY A 587 16.94 -9.77 4.67
CA GLY A 587 16.28 -8.50 4.96
C GLY A 587 16.13 -8.27 6.47
N ARG A 588 16.19 -7.01 6.89
CA ARG A 588 16.09 -6.55 8.29
C ARG A 588 15.15 -5.36 8.36
N GLY A 589 14.93 -4.81 9.54
CA GLY A 589 14.20 -3.54 9.66
C GLY A 589 13.66 -3.31 11.06
N GLN A 590 13.32 -2.06 11.35
CA GLN A 590 12.59 -1.69 12.57
C GLN A 590 11.13 -1.45 12.20
N ILE A 591 10.28 -2.44 12.46
CA ILE A 591 8.85 -2.42 12.12
C ILE A 591 8.07 -2.18 13.41
N THR A 592 7.69 -0.92 13.66
CA THR A 592 7.21 -0.48 14.98
C THR A 592 5.85 0.23 14.96
N GLY A 593 4.89 -0.24 15.75
CA GLY A 593 3.59 0.42 15.91
C GLY A 593 2.77 0.57 14.62
N ASN A 594 2.82 -0.40 13.71
CA ASN A 594 2.00 -0.41 12.49
C ASN A 594 0.68 -1.15 12.76
N ILE A 595 -0.38 -0.80 12.01
CA ILE A 595 -1.62 -1.59 11.95
C ILE A 595 -1.58 -2.42 10.67
N ILE A 596 -1.65 -3.74 10.81
CA ILE A 596 -1.60 -4.70 9.70
C ILE A 596 -2.84 -5.59 9.79
N CYS A 597 -3.79 -5.48 8.85
CA CYS A 597 -5.06 -6.21 8.99
C CYS A 597 -5.79 -6.57 7.69
N LYS A 598 -6.61 -7.63 7.73
CA LYS A 598 -7.47 -8.08 6.61
C LYS A 598 -6.73 -8.43 5.30
N ASN A 599 -5.43 -8.66 5.37
CA ASN A 599 -4.62 -9.15 4.25
C ASN A 599 -4.86 -10.65 4.04
N GLN A 600 -4.76 -11.14 2.80
CA GLN A 600 -5.13 -12.52 2.48
C GLN A 600 -4.13 -13.55 3.02
N TRP A 601 -2.83 -13.41 2.74
CA TRP A 601 -1.82 -14.39 3.16
C TRP A 601 -1.25 -14.18 4.57
N GLY A 602 -1.79 -13.22 5.33
CA GLY A 602 -1.46 -13.02 6.75
C GLY A 602 -0.90 -11.64 7.07
N GLY A 603 -0.39 -11.49 8.29
CA GLY A 603 0.15 -10.22 8.79
C GLY A 603 1.58 -9.97 8.31
N VAL A 604 2.54 -10.75 8.81
CA VAL A 604 3.97 -10.61 8.49
C VAL A 604 4.59 -11.97 8.16
N ASP A 605 5.38 -12.04 7.11
CA ASP A 605 6.16 -13.21 6.70
C ASP A 605 7.67 -12.93 6.79
N ILE A 606 8.44 -13.88 7.31
CA ILE A 606 9.89 -13.76 7.54
C ILE A 606 10.57 -15.06 7.10
N ARG A 607 11.39 -15.03 6.04
CA ARG A 607 12.02 -16.25 5.46
C ARG A 607 13.49 -16.02 5.06
N HIS A 608 14.17 -17.11 4.72
CA HIS A 608 15.49 -17.14 4.07
C HIS A 608 16.51 -16.16 4.71
N GLY A 609 16.69 -16.30 6.02
CA GLY A 609 17.63 -15.48 6.82
C GLY A 609 17.11 -14.11 7.26
N GLY A 610 15.85 -13.75 6.97
CA GLY A 610 15.25 -12.48 7.40
C GLY A 610 15.30 -12.29 8.93
N ASP A 611 15.73 -11.10 9.36
CA ASP A 611 15.99 -10.74 10.78
C ASP A 611 15.43 -9.33 11.12
N PRO A 612 14.08 -9.16 11.16
CA PRO A 612 13.45 -7.90 11.54
C PRO A 612 13.27 -7.73 13.06
N VAL A 613 13.02 -6.51 13.49
CA VAL A 613 12.46 -6.20 14.81
C VAL A 613 11.01 -5.78 14.65
N LEU A 614 10.07 -6.67 14.98
CA LEU A 614 8.64 -6.39 15.04
C LEU A 614 8.28 -5.95 16.46
N ARG A 615 8.02 -4.66 16.70
CA ARG A 615 7.68 -4.15 18.04
C ARG A 615 6.35 -3.39 18.10
N ASN A 616 5.50 -3.74 19.07
CA ASN A 616 4.24 -3.05 19.38
C ASN A 616 3.25 -2.92 18.18
N ASN A 617 3.30 -3.79 17.18
CA ASN A 617 2.39 -3.75 16.03
C ASN A 617 1.02 -4.39 16.38
N LEU A 618 -0.05 -3.94 15.72
CA LEU A 618 -1.37 -4.55 15.77
C LEU A 618 -1.60 -5.38 14.50
N ILE A 619 -1.53 -6.70 14.63
CA ILE A 619 -1.63 -7.67 13.53
C ILE A 619 -2.95 -8.43 13.68
N SER A 620 -3.92 -8.21 12.80
CA SER A 620 -5.28 -8.73 13.05
C SER A 620 -6.15 -9.07 11.86
N CYS A 621 -7.05 -10.04 12.05
CA CYS A 621 -8.09 -10.42 11.09
C CYS A 621 -7.57 -10.76 9.68
N GLY A 622 -6.35 -11.31 9.55
CA GLY A 622 -5.89 -11.89 8.29
C GLY A 622 -6.62 -13.19 7.94
N TYR A 623 -6.68 -13.54 6.65
CA TYR A 623 -7.29 -14.79 6.18
C TYR A 623 -6.38 -16.02 6.34
N SER A 624 -5.13 -15.82 6.74
CA SER A 624 -4.14 -16.84 7.04
C SER A 624 -3.60 -16.64 8.47
N ASP A 625 -2.38 -17.10 8.76
CA ASP A 625 -1.66 -16.92 10.02
C ASP A 625 -1.31 -15.44 10.30
N GLY A 626 -1.17 -15.06 11.58
CA GLY A 626 -0.83 -13.69 11.98
C GLY A 626 0.62 -13.31 11.66
N VAL A 627 1.58 -14.08 12.16
CA VAL A 627 3.01 -13.97 11.80
C VAL A 627 3.54 -15.34 11.39
N VAL A 628 4.30 -15.38 10.31
CA VAL A 628 4.95 -16.58 9.75
C VAL A 628 6.46 -16.40 9.84
N VAL A 629 7.14 -17.32 10.53
CA VAL A 629 8.60 -17.41 10.55
C VAL A 629 9.01 -18.70 9.83
N GLY A 630 9.37 -18.54 8.56
CA GLY A 630 9.74 -19.65 7.67
C GLY A 630 11.20 -20.08 7.80
N GLU A 631 11.65 -20.77 6.76
CA GLU A 631 12.96 -21.43 6.67
C GLU A 631 14.11 -20.47 6.96
N ARG A 632 14.98 -20.80 7.93
CA ARG A 632 16.09 -19.95 8.42
C ARG A 632 15.67 -18.54 8.90
N GLY A 633 14.37 -18.30 9.15
CA GLY A 633 13.84 -17.02 9.64
C GLY A 633 14.26 -16.72 11.09
N LYS A 634 14.41 -15.42 11.40
CA LYS A 634 14.90 -14.91 12.69
C LYS A 634 14.07 -13.69 13.11
N GLY A 635 14.65 -12.78 13.88
CA GLY A 635 14.03 -11.55 14.32
C GLY A 635 13.54 -11.54 15.77
N LEU A 636 13.34 -10.33 16.28
CA LEU A 636 12.73 -10.06 17.58
C LEU A 636 11.26 -9.69 17.36
N ILE A 637 10.36 -10.46 17.96
CA ILE A 637 8.92 -10.25 17.92
C ILE A 637 8.49 -9.86 19.34
N GLU A 638 8.37 -8.55 19.60
CA GLU A 638 8.22 -7.97 20.94
C GLU A 638 6.92 -7.15 21.12
N GLY A 639 6.11 -7.46 22.13
CA GLY A 639 5.01 -6.58 22.54
C GLY A 639 3.88 -6.39 21.52
N ASN A 640 3.82 -7.22 20.47
CA ASN A 640 2.81 -7.12 19.42
C ASN A 640 1.46 -7.68 19.89
N VAL A 641 0.37 -7.17 19.34
CA VAL A 641 -0.99 -7.71 19.54
C VAL A 641 -1.40 -8.46 18.28
N ILE A 642 -1.55 -9.78 18.40
CA ILE A 642 -1.82 -10.70 17.31
C ILE A 642 -3.21 -11.32 17.52
N TYR A 643 -4.20 -10.82 16.81
CA TYR A 643 -5.62 -10.98 17.16
C TYR A 643 -6.52 -11.41 16.01
N GLY A 644 -7.36 -12.44 16.23
CA GLY A 644 -8.51 -12.70 15.37
C GLY A 644 -8.18 -13.21 13.95
N ASN A 645 -6.98 -13.76 13.73
CA ASN A 645 -6.56 -14.28 12.43
C ASN A 645 -7.22 -15.66 12.15
N LYS A 646 -7.38 -16.00 10.87
CA LYS A 646 -8.03 -17.26 10.45
C LYS A 646 -7.12 -18.49 10.53
N GLY A 647 -5.81 -18.30 10.50
CA GLY A 647 -4.83 -19.34 10.82
C GLY A 647 -4.43 -19.34 12.31
N CYS A 648 -3.15 -19.58 12.54
CA CYS A 648 -2.49 -19.44 13.84
C CYS A 648 -2.25 -17.97 14.20
N GLY A 649 -1.95 -17.69 15.47
CA GLY A 649 -1.38 -16.40 15.86
C GLY A 649 0.05 -16.23 15.31
N VAL A 650 0.96 -17.11 15.73
CA VAL A 650 2.31 -17.22 15.14
C VAL A 650 2.55 -18.65 14.69
N TRP A 651 3.14 -18.81 13.50
CA TRP A 651 3.56 -20.09 12.94
C TRP A 651 5.06 -20.05 12.64
N MET A 652 5.79 -21.12 12.97
CA MET A 652 7.26 -21.19 12.90
C MET A 652 7.73 -22.52 12.32
N MET A 653 8.74 -22.50 11.44
CA MET A 653 9.46 -23.72 11.04
C MET A 653 10.47 -24.12 12.12
N SER A 654 10.78 -25.42 12.22
CA SER A 654 11.80 -25.92 13.15
C SER A 654 13.21 -25.34 12.92
N SER A 655 13.55 -24.99 11.67
CA SER A 655 14.81 -24.35 11.28
C SER A 655 14.82 -22.82 11.45
N SER A 656 13.86 -22.26 12.20
CA SER A 656 13.78 -20.83 12.50
C SER A 656 14.25 -20.54 13.93
N LEU A 657 14.91 -19.40 14.13
CA LEU A 657 15.42 -18.96 15.43
C LEU A 657 14.87 -17.57 15.83
N PRO A 658 13.54 -17.37 15.91
CA PRO A 658 12.96 -16.12 16.36
C PRO A 658 12.94 -16.01 17.90
N HIS A 659 12.83 -14.78 18.38
CA HIS A 659 12.62 -14.46 19.79
C HIS A 659 11.23 -13.81 19.97
N LEU A 660 10.28 -14.56 20.51
CA LEU A 660 8.91 -14.11 20.79
C LEU A 660 8.82 -13.70 22.25
N VAL A 661 8.76 -12.39 22.54
CA VAL A 661 8.71 -11.87 23.90
C VAL A 661 7.53 -10.93 24.15
N ASN A 662 6.79 -11.16 25.25
CA ASN A 662 5.77 -10.24 25.77
C ASN A 662 4.62 -9.89 24.77
N ASN A 663 4.32 -10.76 23.80
CA ASN A 663 3.25 -10.55 22.82
C ASN A 663 1.89 -10.98 23.39
N GLN A 664 0.80 -10.31 22.95
CA GLN A 664 -0.58 -10.73 23.24
C GLN A 664 -1.16 -11.46 22.02
N ILE A 665 -1.29 -12.77 22.11
CA ILE A 665 -1.70 -13.66 21.02
C ILE A 665 -3.06 -14.28 21.36
N SER A 666 -4.15 -13.83 20.73
CA SER A 666 -5.49 -14.27 21.16
C SER A 666 -6.57 -14.28 20.08
N HIS A 667 -7.60 -15.10 20.29
CA HIS A 667 -8.76 -15.21 19.40
C HIS A 667 -8.42 -15.62 17.95
N ASN A 668 -7.23 -16.18 17.70
CA ASN A 668 -6.88 -16.76 16.40
C ASN A 668 -7.59 -18.11 16.26
N SER A 669 -8.00 -18.47 15.04
CA SER A 669 -8.98 -19.55 14.82
C SER A 669 -8.38 -20.95 15.01
N ILE A 670 -7.06 -21.09 14.84
CA ILE A 670 -6.32 -22.35 15.07
C ILE A 670 -5.45 -22.19 16.32
N TYR A 671 -4.13 -22.32 16.21
CA TYR A 671 -3.20 -22.30 17.35
C TYR A 671 -2.86 -20.87 17.78
N GLY A 672 -2.48 -20.69 19.05
CA GLY A 672 -1.84 -19.45 19.48
C GLY A 672 -0.44 -19.32 18.88
N VAL A 673 0.46 -20.25 19.23
CA VAL A 673 1.79 -20.43 18.62
C VAL A 673 1.94 -21.86 18.12
N ALA A 674 2.46 -22.06 16.90
CA ALA A 674 2.73 -23.38 16.36
C ALA A 674 4.13 -23.50 15.77
N VAL A 675 4.77 -24.65 15.98
CA VAL A 675 6.12 -24.99 15.49
C VAL A 675 6.05 -26.31 14.72
N PHE A 676 6.60 -26.35 13.51
CA PHE A 676 6.53 -27.52 12.63
C PHE A 676 7.89 -27.88 11.99
N CYS A 677 8.25 -29.16 12.05
CA CYS A 677 9.29 -29.77 11.23
C CYS A 677 8.94 -29.67 9.74
N TYR A 678 9.95 -29.48 8.90
CA TYR A 678 9.87 -29.95 7.53
C TYR A 678 9.81 -31.49 7.51
N LYS A 679 9.16 -32.05 6.49
CA LYS A 679 9.24 -33.48 6.15
C LYS A 679 10.07 -33.58 4.89
N ASP A 680 11.22 -34.25 4.96
CA ASP A 680 11.95 -34.67 3.78
C ASP A 680 11.20 -35.82 3.10
N ASP A 681 10.11 -35.50 2.38
CA ASP A 681 9.57 -36.37 1.34
C ASP A 681 10.47 -36.23 0.08
N ALA A 682 11.77 -36.45 0.28
CA ALA A 682 12.86 -36.26 -0.67
C ALA A 682 12.96 -37.45 -1.62
N GLY A 683 12.05 -37.49 -2.61
CA GLY A 683 11.86 -38.66 -3.46
C GLY A 683 11.36 -38.38 -4.87
N ASP A 684 11.68 -37.22 -5.47
CA ASP A 684 11.90 -37.05 -6.92
C ASP A 684 12.21 -35.58 -7.31
N TYR A 685 13.49 -35.19 -7.21
CA TYR A 685 14.02 -34.04 -7.96
C TYR A 685 15.48 -34.34 -8.39
N PRO A 686 15.78 -34.41 -9.70
CA PRO A 686 17.13 -34.72 -10.17
C PRO A 686 18.09 -33.55 -9.93
N SER A 687 19.30 -33.88 -9.48
CA SER A 687 20.34 -32.90 -9.18
C SER A 687 20.96 -32.30 -10.45
N GLY A 688 20.37 -31.21 -10.97
CA GLY A 688 21.11 -30.30 -11.84
C GLY A 688 20.32 -29.49 -12.87
N GLN A 689 20.04 -28.22 -12.54
CA GLN A 689 20.31 -27.13 -13.48
C GLN A 689 20.47 -25.79 -12.74
N GLY A 690 21.71 -25.30 -12.66
CA GLY A 690 22.01 -23.95 -12.20
C GLY A 690 21.73 -22.92 -13.31
N GLY A 691 20.46 -22.55 -13.48
CA GLY A 691 20.02 -21.55 -14.47
C GLY A 691 20.49 -20.14 -14.11
N SER A 692 21.72 -19.78 -14.50
CA SER A 692 22.29 -18.45 -14.31
C SER A 692 21.73 -17.45 -15.32
N GLU A 693 20.58 -16.83 -15.05
CA GLU A 693 20.18 -15.61 -15.77
C GLU A 693 21.07 -14.42 -15.36
N SER A 694 21.87 -13.96 -16.31
CA SER A 694 23.01 -13.08 -16.08
C SER A 694 22.64 -11.59 -16.04
N PHE A 695 22.59 -11.02 -14.83
CA PHE A 695 22.89 -9.61 -14.64
C PHE A 695 24.39 -9.43 -14.40
N GLN A 696 25.13 -9.29 -15.50
CA GLN A 696 26.59 -9.14 -15.49
C GLN A 696 27.08 -7.88 -14.78
N GLU A 697 28.37 -7.94 -14.44
CA GLU A 697 29.09 -7.04 -13.55
C GLU A 697 29.21 -5.60 -14.10
N GLU A 698 29.09 -4.63 -13.19
CA GLU A 698 30.12 -3.60 -13.08
C GLU A 698 30.65 -3.66 -11.64
N ARG A 699 31.88 -4.17 -11.49
CA ARG A 699 32.57 -4.39 -10.22
C ARG A 699 33.92 -3.68 -10.23
N GLU A 700 33.92 -2.39 -10.54
CA GLU A 700 35.12 -1.57 -10.42
C GLU A 700 35.57 -1.49 -8.96
N GLY A 701 36.85 -1.82 -8.72
CA GLY A 701 37.44 -1.80 -7.40
C GLY A 701 38.05 -0.44 -7.08
N VAL A 702 37.83 0.02 -5.85
CA VAL A 702 38.73 0.99 -5.18
C VAL A 702 39.35 0.25 -4.00
N GLY A 703 40.64 0.51 -3.74
CA GLY A 703 41.38 -0.15 -2.67
C GLY A 703 40.81 0.14 -1.28
N GLY A 704 41.12 -0.73 -0.33
CA GLY A 704 40.77 -0.49 1.08
C GLY A 704 41.74 0.49 1.71
N ASP A 705 41.22 1.65 2.13
CA ASP A 705 41.78 2.42 3.24
C ASP A 705 41.02 2.04 4.52
N ASN A 706 41.76 1.86 5.62
CA ASN A 706 41.17 1.59 6.94
C ASN A 706 40.97 2.93 7.65
N ASP A 707 39.72 3.33 7.87
CA ASP A 707 39.37 4.59 8.55
C ASP A 707 38.64 4.26 9.88
N PRO A 708 39.34 4.23 11.03
CA PRO A 708 38.85 3.61 12.26
C PRO A 708 38.17 4.59 13.23
N ASP A 709 37.19 5.36 12.77
CA ASP A 709 36.40 6.27 13.62
C ASP A 709 34.89 6.17 13.32
N SER A 710 34.16 5.37 14.12
CA SER A 710 32.69 5.33 14.12
C SER A 710 32.12 4.83 15.45
N GLU A 711 32.42 5.54 16.54
CA GLU A 711 31.74 5.36 17.83
C GLU A 711 30.29 5.87 17.78
N GLU A 712 29.36 5.01 17.32
CA GLU A 712 27.94 5.09 17.72
C GLU A 712 27.61 3.92 18.67
N GLU A 713 28.08 4.04 19.91
CA GLU A 713 27.81 3.09 20.98
C GLU A 713 26.33 3.16 21.42
N TYR A 714 25.50 2.26 20.89
CA TYR A 714 24.16 1.98 21.43
C TYR A 714 24.02 0.53 21.87
N LEU A 715 23.99 0.36 23.19
CA LEU A 715 23.89 -0.92 23.90
C LEU A 715 22.67 -1.76 23.46
N THR A 716 22.93 -2.84 22.73
CA THR A 716 22.12 -4.06 22.87
C THR A 716 23.03 -5.24 23.17
N SER A 717 23.10 -5.63 24.44
CA SER A 717 23.83 -6.81 24.91
C SER A 717 23.12 -8.11 24.52
N ARG A 718 23.02 -8.36 23.21
CA ARG A 718 22.44 -9.60 22.66
C ARG A 718 23.49 -10.71 22.69
N HIS A 719 23.31 -11.68 23.57
CA HIS A 719 23.92 -12.99 23.38
C HIS A 719 23.44 -13.60 22.05
N PRO A 720 24.29 -14.32 21.30
CA PRO A 720 23.85 -14.98 20.06
C PRO A 720 22.80 -16.05 20.38
N ILE A 721 21.57 -15.84 19.90
CA ILE A 721 20.44 -16.75 20.13
C ILE A 721 20.66 -18.00 19.28
N SER A 722 20.97 -19.11 19.94
CA SER A 722 21.20 -20.43 19.33
C SER A 722 20.00 -21.37 19.40
N VAL A 723 18.91 -20.94 20.04
CA VAL A 723 17.70 -21.74 20.32
C VAL A 723 16.49 -20.81 20.25
N ALA A 724 15.41 -21.22 19.56
CA ALA A 724 14.17 -20.45 19.51
C ALA A 724 13.60 -20.23 20.92
N LEU A 725 13.14 -18.99 21.20
CA LEU A 725 12.73 -18.55 22.53
C LEU A 725 11.34 -17.92 22.50
N VAL A 726 10.41 -18.53 23.24
CA VAL A 726 9.04 -18.05 23.42
C VAL A 726 8.86 -17.72 24.90
N GLU A 727 8.89 -16.44 25.26
CA GLU A 727 8.86 -16.01 26.67
C GLU A 727 7.88 -14.86 26.99
N LEU A 728 7.32 -14.87 28.20
CA LEU A 728 6.44 -13.80 28.72
C LEU A 728 5.19 -13.51 27.86
N ASN A 729 4.85 -14.33 26.87
CA ASN A 729 3.72 -14.08 25.98
C ASN A 729 2.39 -14.45 26.67
N SER A 730 1.32 -13.81 26.25
CA SER A 730 -0.05 -14.07 26.73
C SER A 730 -0.87 -14.69 25.59
N ILE A 731 -1.05 -16.01 25.64
CA ILE A 731 -1.51 -16.87 24.55
C ILE A 731 -2.89 -17.45 24.90
N ASN A 732 -3.95 -16.69 24.61
CA ASN A 732 -5.25 -16.91 25.25
C ASN A 732 -6.43 -16.98 24.26
N HIS A 733 -7.45 -17.78 24.56
CA HIS A 733 -8.71 -17.84 23.80
C HIS A 733 -8.54 -18.14 22.28
N ASN A 734 -7.50 -18.87 21.88
CA ASN A 734 -7.35 -19.34 20.50
C ASN A 734 -8.17 -20.64 20.30
N GLY A 735 -8.61 -20.91 19.07
CA GLY A 735 -9.63 -21.95 18.80
C GLY A 735 -9.17 -23.39 19.00
N ALA A 736 -7.88 -23.67 18.78
CA ALA A 736 -7.26 -24.98 19.00
C ALA A 736 -6.37 -24.95 20.27
N ALA A 737 -5.17 -25.53 20.20
CA ALA A 737 -4.23 -25.50 21.32
C ALA A 737 -3.57 -24.12 21.48
N GLY A 738 -3.23 -23.75 22.71
CA GLY A 738 -2.49 -22.51 22.99
C GLY A 738 -1.12 -22.52 22.31
N LEU A 739 -0.33 -23.58 22.54
CA LEU A 739 0.98 -23.78 21.91
C LEU A 739 1.13 -25.23 21.39
N HIS A 740 1.55 -25.37 20.14
CA HIS A 740 1.70 -26.65 19.42
C HIS A 740 3.15 -26.84 18.97
N VAL A 741 3.82 -27.92 19.38
CA VAL A 741 5.22 -28.22 19.04
C VAL A 741 5.32 -29.55 18.29
N LYS A 742 5.84 -29.46 17.07
CA LYS A 742 6.38 -30.56 16.29
C LYS A 742 7.74 -30.09 15.79
N SER A 743 8.82 -30.34 16.53
CA SER A 743 10.15 -29.76 16.26
C SER A 743 11.26 -30.82 16.21
N SER A 744 12.21 -30.63 15.31
CA SER A 744 13.49 -31.34 15.29
C SER A 744 14.56 -30.65 16.14
N GLU A 745 14.40 -29.35 16.39
CA GLU A 745 15.34 -28.49 17.11
C GLU A 745 14.83 -28.13 18.51
N ALA A 746 15.75 -27.73 19.39
CA ALA A 746 15.45 -27.35 20.77
C ALA A 746 14.58 -26.07 20.82
N LEU A 747 13.73 -25.99 21.84
CA LEU A 747 12.78 -24.89 22.02
C LEU A 747 12.64 -24.53 23.50
N ASN A 748 12.77 -23.25 23.83
CA ASN A 748 12.60 -22.75 25.20
C ASN A 748 11.27 -21.99 25.32
N ILE A 749 10.37 -22.46 26.18
CA ILE A 749 9.04 -21.90 26.44
C ILE A 749 9.01 -21.45 27.91
N ILE A 750 9.19 -20.15 28.16
CA ILE A 750 9.49 -19.63 29.52
C ILE A 750 8.48 -18.57 29.98
N ALA A 751 7.87 -18.77 31.15
CA ALA A 751 7.02 -17.77 31.82
C ALA A 751 5.86 -17.20 30.98
N ASN A 752 5.34 -17.96 30.03
CA ASN A 752 4.17 -17.59 29.23
C ASN A 752 2.88 -17.85 30.02
N VAL A 753 1.84 -17.06 29.74
CA VAL A 753 0.46 -17.28 30.21
C VAL A 753 -0.32 -17.93 29.06
N ILE A 754 -0.93 -19.08 29.31
CA ILE A 754 -1.63 -19.87 28.29
C ILE A 754 -3.03 -20.22 28.80
N HIS A 755 -3.99 -19.34 28.53
CA HIS A 755 -5.30 -19.34 29.20
C HIS A 755 -6.50 -19.53 28.24
N GLY A 756 -7.40 -20.45 28.58
CA GLY A 756 -8.74 -20.51 27.98
C GLY A 756 -8.78 -20.83 26.47
N ASN A 757 -7.75 -21.50 25.93
CA ASN A 757 -7.74 -21.95 24.53
C ASN A 757 -8.66 -23.18 24.34
N GLY A 758 -9.22 -23.36 23.14
CA GLY A 758 -10.30 -24.32 22.87
C GLY A 758 -9.91 -25.80 22.99
N ASP A 759 -8.63 -26.14 22.81
CA ASP A 759 -8.10 -27.50 22.99
C ASP A 759 -7.11 -27.58 24.18
N GLY A 760 -5.88 -28.04 23.97
CA GLY A 760 -4.87 -28.12 25.02
C GLY A 760 -4.20 -26.78 25.32
N GLY A 761 -3.60 -26.65 26.51
CA GLY A 761 -2.70 -25.54 26.79
C GLY A 761 -1.42 -25.64 25.94
N VAL A 762 -0.63 -26.69 26.17
CA VAL A 762 0.55 -27.03 25.36
C VAL A 762 0.45 -28.47 24.85
N ALA A 763 0.80 -28.70 23.57
CA ALA A 763 0.92 -30.03 22.99
C ALA A 763 2.30 -30.19 22.33
N VAL A 764 3.09 -31.15 22.79
CA VAL A 764 4.35 -31.57 22.19
C VAL A 764 4.12 -32.92 21.52
N LEU A 765 4.15 -32.95 20.18
CA LEU A 765 3.78 -34.12 19.37
C LEU A 765 4.98 -34.77 18.66
N GLN A 766 6.10 -34.05 18.54
CA GLN A 766 7.39 -34.55 18.07
C GLN A 766 8.49 -33.63 18.62
N SER A 767 9.52 -34.16 19.28
CA SER A 767 10.60 -33.36 19.88
C SER A 767 11.89 -34.19 20.02
N SER A 768 12.66 -34.32 18.94
CA SER A 768 13.95 -35.05 18.92
C SER A 768 15.10 -34.31 19.60
N GLN A 769 14.85 -33.10 20.09
CA GLN A 769 15.70 -32.32 20.97
C GLN A 769 14.85 -31.84 22.16
N LEU A 770 15.52 -31.44 23.24
CA LEU A 770 14.85 -31.06 24.49
C LEU A 770 14.01 -29.78 24.33
N THR A 771 12.68 -29.92 24.45
CA THR A 771 11.76 -28.79 24.63
C THR A 771 11.61 -28.46 26.11
N ARG A 772 11.99 -27.25 26.52
CA ARG A 772 11.90 -26.79 27.92
C ARG A 772 10.65 -25.96 28.16
N LEU A 773 9.83 -26.37 29.12
CA LEU A 773 8.68 -25.63 29.63
C LEU A 773 9.01 -25.17 31.04
N ALA A 774 9.37 -23.90 31.22
CA ALA A 774 9.76 -23.35 32.53
C ALA A 774 8.84 -22.23 33.00
N ASN A 775 8.36 -22.28 34.25
CA ASN A 775 7.60 -21.20 34.90
C ASN A 775 6.30 -20.71 34.18
N ASN A 776 5.75 -21.46 33.23
CA ASN A 776 4.53 -21.07 32.51
C ASN A 776 3.29 -21.22 33.39
N SER A 777 2.24 -20.43 33.11
CA SER A 777 0.93 -20.48 33.79
C SER A 777 -0.15 -20.92 32.80
N ILE A 778 -0.55 -22.19 32.86
CA ILE A 778 -1.37 -22.89 31.87
C ILE A 778 -2.74 -23.21 32.48
N SER A 779 -3.77 -22.43 32.12
CA SER A 779 -5.04 -22.42 32.85
C SER A 779 -6.31 -22.49 32.00
N CYS A 780 -7.34 -23.15 32.53
CA CYS A 780 -8.71 -23.13 32.01
C CYS A 780 -8.89 -23.57 30.54
N ASN A 781 -7.94 -24.30 29.95
CA ASN A 781 -8.02 -24.72 28.54
C ASN A 781 -9.08 -25.83 28.34
N GLY A 782 -9.64 -25.92 27.14
CA GLY A 782 -10.80 -26.76 26.78
C GLY A 782 -10.56 -28.27 26.82
N ARG A 783 -9.30 -28.73 26.84
CA ARG A 783 -8.92 -30.13 27.10
C ARG A 783 -7.80 -30.24 28.14
N ARG A 784 -6.60 -30.67 27.74
CA ARG A 784 -5.48 -31.04 28.64
C ARG A 784 -4.59 -29.83 28.90
N GLY A 785 -3.99 -29.72 30.09
CA GLY A 785 -3.03 -28.65 30.38
C GLY A 785 -1.77 -28.78 29.53
N VAL A 786 -1.05 -29.90 29.68
CA VAL A 786 0.07 -30.30 28.81
C VAL A 786 -0.15 -31.72 28.27
N LEU A 787 0.14 -31.91 26.98
CA LEU A 787 0.24 -33.21 26.32
C LEU A 787 1.65 -33.40 25.77
N VAL A 788 2.23 -34.58 25.97
CA VAL A 788 3.51 -35.02 25.41
C VAL A 788 3.30 -36.41 24.81
N GLU A 789 3.48 -36.55 23.50
CA GLU A 789 3.41 -37.84 22.81
C GLU A 789 4.74 -38.64 22.93
N ALA A 790 4.82 -39.80 22.30
CA ALA A 790 6.03 -40.63 22.29
C ALA A 790 7.19 -39.93 21.56
N ASP A 791 8.42 -40.43 21.75
CA ASP A 791 9.63 -39.94 21.05
C ASP A 791 9.88 -38.42 21.21
N CYS A 792 9.45 -37.86 22.35
CA CYS A 792 9.55 -36.44 22.69
C CYS A 792 10.36 -36.22 23.97
N GLN A 793 11.43 -35.43 23.90
CA GLN A 793 12.21 -35.00 25.06
C GLN A 793 11.68 -33.70 25.66
N VAL A 794 11.29 -33.72 26.94
CA VAL A 794 10.75 -32.53 27.63
C VAL A 794 11.28 -32.30 29.04
N GLU A 795 11.47 -31.02 29.40
CA GLU A 795 11.71 -30.56 30.77
C GLU A 795 10.54 -29.65 31.20
N LEU A 796 9.59 -30.19 31.97
CA LEU A 796 8.55 -29.41 32.64
C LEU A 796 9.08 -28.99 34.01
N ARG A 797 9.63 -27.79 34.12
CA ARG A 797 10.12 -27.26 35.41
C ARG A 797 9.31 -26.09 35.93
N GLY A 798 8.65 -26.30 37.06
CA GLY A 798 8.06 -25.21 37.83
C GLY A 798 6.92 -24.46 37.14
N ASN A 799 6.11 -25.13 36.33
CA ASN A 799 4.92 -24.56 35.71
C ASN A 799 3.72 -24.62 36.68
N GLY A 800 2.79 -23.68 36.56
CA GLY A 800 1.46 -23.75 37.17
C GLY A 800 0.44 -24.25 36.15
N ILE A 801 -0.30 -25.31 36.47
CA ILE A 801 -1.20 -26.01 35.54
C ILE A 801 -2.56 -26.17 36.22
N TYR A 802 -3.49 -25.26 35.90
CA TYR A 802 -4.66 -24.96 36.73
C TYR A 802 -6.00 -25.14 35.99
N GLU A 803 -6.95 -25.82 36.62
CA GLU A 803 -8.37 -25.84 36.20
C GLU A 803 -8.64 -26.21 34.72
N ASN A 804 -7.73 -26.94 34.07
CA ASN A 804 -7.93 -27.37 32.68
C ASN A 804 -9.03 -28.44 32.61
N SER A 805 -9.78 -28.45 31.51
CA SER A 805 -11.07 -29.15 31.40
C SER A 805 -10.99 -30.67 31.40
N SER A 806 -9.78 -31.24 31.31
CA SER A 806 -9.47 -32.66 31.27
C SER A 806 -8.36 -32.99 32.28
N HIS A 807 -7.34 -33.75 31.88
CA HIS A 807 -6.16 -34.06 32.69
C HIS A 807 -5.19 -32.87 32.74
N GLY A 808 -4.48 -32.69 33.85
CA GLY A 808 -3.48 -31.61 34.00
C GLY A 808 -2.28 -31.80 33.06
N VAL A 809 -1.55 -32.91 33.23
CA VAL A 809 -0.44 -33.32 32.36
C VAL A 809 -0.65 -34.77 31.90
N VAL A 810 -0.42 -35.05 30.62
CA VAL A 810 -0.37 -36.40 30.05
C VAL A 810 0.94 -36.57 29.28
N SER A 811 1.70 -37.63 29.57
CA SER A 811 2.96 -37.93 28.87
C SER A 811 3.10 -39.37 28.42
N LYS A 812 3.64 -39.54 27.21
CA LYS A 812 4.21 -40.78 26.65
C LYS A 812 5.72 -40.68 26.36
N GLY A 813 6.28 -39.46 26.36
CA GLY A 813 7.68 -39.19 26.04
C GLY A 813 8.62 -39.39 27.23
N GLU A 814 9.85 -38.90 27.08
CA GLU A 814 10.93 -39.02 28.07
C GLU A 814 11.32 -37.65 28.67
N GLY A 815 11.80 -37.67 29.92
CA GLY A 815 12.41 -36.48 30.55
C GLY A 815 12.02 -36.22 32.00
N ILE A 816 11.77 -34.94 32.33
CA ILE A 816 11.69 -34.46 33.72
C ILE A 816 10.43 -33.63 33.94
N ILE A 817 9.69 -33.94 35.01
CA ILE A 817 8.57 -33.15 35.53
C ILE A 817 8.92 -32.74 36.96
N ALA A 818 9.49 -31.56 37.15
CA ALA A 818 10.04 -31.09 38.42
C ALA A 818 9.38 -29.82 38.96
N GLU A 819 9.08 -29.78 40.27
CA GLU A 819 8.71 -28.57 41.02
C GLU A 819 7.40 -27.87 40.54
N ASN A 820 6.55 -28.53 39.74
CA ASN A 820 5.33 -27.97 39.15
C ASN A 820 4.12 -27.98 40.12
N ASP A 821 3.14 -27.11 39.83
CA ASP A 821 1.87 -27.00 40.56
C ASP A 821 0.71 -27.46 39.66
N ILE A 822 0.29 -28.71 39.76
CA ILE A 822 -0.77 -29.32 38.92
C ILE A 822 -2.05 -29.44 39.74
N ILE A 823 -2.87 -28.37 39.77
CA ILE A 823 -3.94 -28.19 40.77
C ILE A 823 -5.30 -27.92 40.08
N GLY A 824 -6.39 -28.41 40.66
CA GLY A 824 -7.77 -28.10 40.21
C GLY A 824 -8.21 -28.63 38.83
N ASN A 825 -7.38 -29.39 38.12
CA ASN A 825 -7.75 -29.95 36.81
C ASN A 825 -8.88 -30.99 36.94
N HIS A 826 -9.78 -31.07 35.95
CA HIS A 826 -11.05 -31.80 36.10
C HIS A 826 -10.92 -33.32 36.17
N ARG A 827 -9.88 -33.91 35.56
CA ARG A 827 -9.61 -35.37 35.58
C ARG A 827 -8.39 -35.69 36.45
N CYS A 828 -7.49 -36.58 36.03
CA CYS A 828 -6.24 -36.83 36.74
C CYS A 828 -5.35 -35.58 36.79
N GLY A 829 -4.53 -35.45 37.82
CA GLY A 829 -3.49 -34.43 37.88
C GLY A 829 -2.41 -34.71 36.83
N LEU A 830 -1.68 -35.81 37.02
CA LEU A 830 -0.68 -36.33 36.09
C LEU A 830 -1.08 -37.73 35.59
N GLN A 831 -0.83 -38.00 34.31
CA GLN A 831 -0.98 -39.31 33.69
C GLN A 831 0.26 -39.67 32.88
N LEU A 832 0.86 -40.83 33.16
CA LEU A 832 1.92 -41.44 32.35
C LEU A 832 1.34 -42.66 31.61
N LEU A 833 1.70 -42.80 30.34
CA LEU A 833 1.14 -43.78 29.39
C LEU A 833 2.26 -44.42 28.56
N GLN A 834 2.04 -45.64 28.07
CA GLN A 834 2.75 -46.25 26.92
C GLN A 834 4.27 -46.04 26.94
N ALA A 835 4.98 -46.75 27.83
CA ALA A 835 6.45 -46.79 27.91
C ALA A 835 7.19 -45.45 28.19
N ALA A 836 6.48 -44.38 28.60
CA ALA A 836 7.10 -43.13 29.04
C ALA A 836 8.18 -43.34 30.11
N ASP A 837 9.34 -42.68 29.99
CA ASP A 837 10.36 -42.62 31.05
C ASP A 837 10.43 -41.21 31.65
N MET A 838 9.78 -41.02 32.80
CA MET A 838 9.57 -39.70 33.38
C MET A 838 10.06 -39.61 34.83
N LYS A 839 10.95 -38.66 35.07
CA LYS A 839 11.42 -38.28 36.41
C LYS A 839 10.50 -37.21 37.01
N VAL A 840 9.54 -37.65 37.81
CA VAL A 840 8.51 -36.82 38.44
C VAL A 840 8.93 -36.46 39.88
N THR A 841 9.44 -35.24 40.09
CA THR A 841 10.04 -34.82 41.38
C THR A 841 9.43 -33.55 41.98
N LYS A 842 9.18 -33.54 43.29
CA LYS A 842 8.84 -32.32 44.07
C LYS A 842 7.62 -31.53 43.57
N ASN A 843 6.71 -32.14 42.83
CA ASN A 843 5.50 -31.48 42.32
C ASN A 843 4.39 -31.42 43.40
N ARG A 844 3.52 -30.40 43.33
CA ARG A 844 2.26 -30.33 44.10
C ARG A 844 1.12 -30.71 43.16
N ILE A 845 0.45 -31.85 43.40
CA ILE A 845 -0.51 -32.45 42.45
C ILE A 845 -1.86 -32.71 43.15
N GLN A 846 -2.94 -32.21 42.56
CA GLN A 846 -4.32 -32.44 43.01
C GLN A 846 -5.20 -32.89 41.83
N SER A 847 -6.12 -33.82 42.07
CA SER A 847 -7.20 -34.18 41.14
C SER A 847 -8.56 -33.92 41.79
N PHE A 848 -9.53 -33.40 41.04
CA PHE A 848 -10.89 -33.24 41.58
C PHE A 848 -11.74 -34.51 41.51
N ARG A 849 -11.61 -35.31 40.44
CA ARG A 849 -12.54 -36.42 40.12
C ARG A 849 -11.89 -37.81 40.07
N ASP A 850 -10.65 -37.90 39.61
CA ASP A 850 -10.01 -39.18 39.27
C ASP A 850 -8.85 -39.50 40.24
N TYR A 851 -7.59 -39.51 39.76
CA TYR A 851 -6.39 -39.84 40.53
C TYR A 851 -5.39 -38.68 40.49
N GLY A 852 -4.62 -38.49 41.57
CA GLY A 852 -3.53 -37.50 41.59
C GLY A 852 -2.47 -37.81 40.53
N ILE A 853 -1.91 -39.03 40.59
CA ILE A 853 -1.03 -39.59 39.55
C ILE A 853 -1.64 -40.90 39.04
N ALA A 854 -1.67 -41.12 37.73
CA ALA A 854 -2.06 -42.40 37.16
C ALA A 854 -0.98 -42.91 36.19
N LEU A 855 -0.51 -44.14 36.41
CA LEU A 855 0.54 -44.79 35.61
C LEU A 855 -0.09 -45.93 34.83
N PHE A 856 0.20 -46.06 33.54
CA PHE A 856 -0.31 -47.12 32.67
C PHE A 856 0.81 -47.68 31.77
N ASP A 857 0.66 -48.95 31.35
CA ASP A 857 1.33 -49.60 30.22
C ASP A 857 2.86 -49.41 30.15
N GLU A 858 3.59 -50.20 30.97
CA GLU A 858 5.07 -50.31 31.01
C GLU A 858 5.85 -48.99 31.17
N ALA A 859 5.20 -47.93 31.67
CA ALA A 859 5.85 -46.65 31.99
C ALA A 859 6.96 -46.82 33.05
N LYS A 860 8.12 -46.24 32.75
CA LYS A 860 9.37 -46.32 33.52
C LYS A 860 9.67 -45.01 34.25
N GLY A 861 10.75 -45.00 35.01
CA GLY A 861 11.27 -43.78 35.64
C GLY A 861 10.91 -43.64 37.11
N VAL A 862 11.02 -42.41 37.64
CA VAL A 862 11.12 -42.16 39.09
C VAL A 862 10.11 -41.11 39.55
N VAL A 863 9.16 -41.53 40.39
CA VAL A 863 8.17 -40.66 41.03
C VAL A 863 8.56 -40.47 42.50
N GLN A 864 9.20 -39.34 42.85
CA GLN A 864 9.66 -39.10 44.22
C GLN A 864 9.41 -37.70 44.78
N GLU A 865 9.27 -37.61 46.10
CA GLU A 865 9.17 -36.34 46.84
C GLU A 865 7.97 -35.44 46.45
N ASN A 866 6.95 -35.98 45.77
CA ASN A 866 5.78 -35.22 45.36
C ASN A 866 4.75 -35.11 46.50
N LEU A 867 4.03 -33.98 46.56
CA LEU A 867 2.89 -33.76 47.45
C LEU A 867 1.60 -34.01 46.68
N ILE A 868 0.87 -35.07 47.01
CA ILE A 868 -0.30 -35.54 46.28
C ILE A 868 -1.56 -35.37 47.16
N PHE A 869 -2.43 -34.45 46.76
CA PHE A 869 -3.68 -34.15 47.44
C PHE A 869 -4.81 -35.05 46.92
N GLN A 870 -5.48 -35.73 47.84
CA GLN A 870 -6.46 -36.77 47.54
C GLN A 870 -7.81 -36.16 47.12
N GLY A 871 -8.27 -36.52 45.91
CA GLY A 871 -9.53 -36.01 45.35
C GLY A 871 -10.79 -36.62 45.97
N ARG A 872 -11.97 -36.18 45.47
CA ARG A 872 -13.28 -36.69 45.93
C ARG A 872 -13.47 -38.20 45.73
N SER A 873 -12.68 -38.81 44.85
CA SER A 873 -12.62 -40.25 44.60
C SER A 873 -12.07 -41.08 45.76
N GLN A 874 -11.40 -40.44 46.73
CA GLN A 874 -10.48 -41.07 47.69
C GLN A 874 -9.33 -41.87 47.05
N LYS A 875 -8.96 -41.60 45.78
CA LYS A 875 -7.86 -42.31 45.11
C LYS A 875 -6.70 -41.36 44.80
N SER A 876 -5.51 -41.69 45.31
CA SER A 876 -4.29 -40.87 45.17
C SER A 876 -3.44 -41.26 43.96
N ILE A 877 -3.13 -42.55 43.83
CA ILE A 877 -2.31 -43.12 42.75
C ILE A 877 -3.04 -44.30 42.11
N LEU A 878 -3.05 -44.39 40.78
CA LEU A 878 -3.44 -45.60 40.04
C LEU A 878 -2.21 -46.33 39.48
N ARG A 879 -2.20 -47.66 39.62
CA ARG A 879 -1.42 -48.59 38.82
C ARG A 879 -2.33 -49.75 38.38
N PRO A 880 -2.65 -49.92 37.08
CA PRO A 880 -3.06 -51.21 36.53
C PRO A 880 -1.88 -52.19 36.63
N VAL A 881 -2.17 -53.49 36.67
CA VAL A 881 -1.13 -54.52 36.92
C VAL A 881 -0.77 -55.27 35.63
N SER A 882 0.43 -54.98 35.13
CA SER A 882 1.27 -55.83 34.27
C SER A 882 2.72 -55.34 34.42
N ASN A 883 3.67 -56.24 34.66
CA ASN A 883 5.14 -56.01 34.66
C ASN A 883 5.63 -54.72 35.36
N ALA A 884 5.96 -54.79 36.65
CA ALA A 884 6.17 -53.61 37.49
C ALA A 884 7.49 -53.59 38.30
N GLU A 885 8.64 -53.72 37.63
CA GLU A 885 9.97 -53.53 38.25
C GLU A 885 10.64 -52.17 37.91
N ASP A 886 10.29 -51.56 36.77
CA ASP A 886 11.01 -50.40 36.20
C ASP A 886 10.57 -49.00 36.70
N CYS A 887 9.56 -48.90 37.57
CA CYS A 887 9.04 -47.61 38.07
C CYS A 887 9.24 -47.44 39.58
N ILE A 888 10.18 -46.56 39.96
CA ILE A 888 10.56 -46.30 41.36
C ILE A 888 9.64 -45.24 41.95
N ILE A 889 8.88 -45.58 43.00
CA ILE A 889 8.02 -44.64 43.75
C ILE A 889 8.47 -44.55 45.21
N GLN A 890 9.04 -43.42 45.62
CA GLN A 890 9.65 -43.23 46.95
C GLN A 890 9.33 -41.85 47.54
N ASN A 891 9.21 -41.72 48.86
CA ASN A 891 9.12 -40.45 49.58
C ASN A 891 8.00 -39.46 49.15
N ASN A 892 6.93 -39.94 48.49
CA ASN A 892 5.78 -39.09 48.14
C ASN A 892 4.82 -38.98 49.32
N VAL A 893 4.31 -37.77 49.59
CA VAL A 893 3.39 -37.50 50.70
C VAL A 893 1.96 -37.46 50.17
N LEU A 894 1.08 -38.27 50.76
CA LEU A 894 -0.35 -38.28 50.46
C LEU A 894 -1.12 -37.45 51.50
N LEU A 895 -1.93 -36.49 51.05
CA LEU A 895 -2.66 -35.58 51.94
C LEU A 895 -4.17 -35.68 51.72
N THR A 896 -4.89 -36.05 52.80
CA THR A 896 -6.36 -36.14 52.86
C THR A 896 -7.00 -34.75 52.95
N LEU A 897 -7.92 -34.47 52.03
CA LEU A 897 -8.76 -33.25 52.03
C LEU A 897 -10.04 -33.49 52.84
N ASN A 898 -10.24 -32.74 53.93
CA ASN A 898 -11.40 -32.92 54.81
C ASN A 898 -12.48 -31.83 54.63
N LYS A 899 -12.14 -30.62 54.18
CA LYS A 899 -13.10 -29.53 53.94
C LYS A 899 -12.76 -28.73 52.68
N ARG A 900 -13.78 -28.01 52.18
CA ARG A 900 -13.71 -27.18 50.97
C ARG A 900 -12.79 -25.96 51.11
N PHE A 901 -12.58 -25.49 52.35
CA PHE A 901 -11.66 -24.39 52.71
C PHE A 901 -10.18 -24.80 52.65
N ASP A 902 -9.88 -26.10 52.72
CA ASP A 902 -8.50 -26.60 52.75
C ASP A 902 -7.77 -26.38 51.39
N VAL A 903 -8.49 -25.99 50.32
CA VAL A 903 -7.92 -25.71 49.00
C VAL A 903 -7.18 -24.37 48.98
N GLU A 904 -7.69 -23.34 49.66
CA GLU A 904 -7.02 -22.03 49.74
C GLU A 904 -5.66 -22.16 50.46
N CYS A 905 -5.57 -22.97 51.52
CA CYS A 905 -4.31 -23.14 52.24
C CYS A 905 -3.23 -23.94 51.50
N MET A 906 -3.56 -24.63 50.40
CA MET A 906 -2.55 -25.26 49.52
C MET A 906 -1.73 -24.25 48.73
N LEU A 907 -2.26 -23.03 48.58
CA LEU A 907 -1.68 -21.96 47.77
C LEU A 907 -1.00 -20.88 48.65
N ILE A 908 -0.73 -21.17 49.93
CA ILE A 908 -0.14 -20.22 50.88
C ILE A 908 1.39 -20.38 51.02
N ASN A 909 1.94 -21.60 51.05
CA ASN A 909 3.39 -21.81 51.25
C ASN A 909 3.94 -23.09 50.59
N PRO A 910 4.85 -22.98 49.60
CA PRO A 910 5.09 -21.77 48.81
C PRO A 910 3.78 -21.34 48.12
N PRO A 911 3.60 -20.04 47.84
CA PRO A 911 2.39 -19.56 47.18
C PRO A 911 2.21 -20.19 45.80
N ALA A 912 0.98 -20.14 45.26
CA ALA A 912 0.73 -20.55 43.89
C ALA A 912 1.70 -19.86 42.91
N ARG A 913 2.34 -20.65 42.04
CA ARG A 913 3.05 -20.08 40.87
C ARG A 913 2.05 -19.23 40.08
N PRO A 914 2.39 -18.00 39.67
CA PRO A 914 1.43 -16.91 39.55
C PRO A 914 0.17 -17.25 38.74
N GLN A 915 -0.95 -17.34 39.47
CA GLN A 915 -2.29 -17.28 38.92
C GLN A 915 -2.60 -15.81 38.65
N LEU A 916 -2.92 -15.49 37.39
CA LEU A 916 -3.24 -14.12 36.99
C LEU A 916 -4.75 -13.92 37.18
N GLU A 917 -5.14 -13.22 38.25
CA GLU A 917 -6.53 -12.83 38.46
C GLU A 917 -7.04 -11.99 37.28
N VAL A 918 -8.05 -12.51 36.58
CA VAL A 918 -8.91 -11.73 35.69
C VAL A 918 -10.25 -11.60 36.39
N GLY A 919 -10.67 -10.35 36.62
CA GLY A 919 -11.62 -10.03 37.69
C GLY A 919 -13.04 -10.59 37.52
N ALA A 920 -13.63 -10.92 38.67
CA ALA A 920 -15.01 -11.36 38.90
C ALA A 920 -15.41 -12.72 38.30
N SER A 921 -15.82 -13.64 39.18
CA SER A 921 -16.33 -14.96 38.85
C SER A 921 -17.69 -14.91 38.14
N MET A 922 -17.68 -14.82 36.81
CA MET A 922 -18.84 -15.18 35.99
C MET A 922 -19.06 -16.69 36.05
N SER A 923 -20.08 -17.10 36.81
CA SER A 923 -20.44 -18.51 36.93
C SER A 923 -20.92 -19.08 35.60
N CYS A 924 -20.30 -20.18 35.16
CA CYS A 924 -20.81 -21.01 34.06
C CYS A 924 -22.08 -21.76 34.51
N ALA A 925 -23.18 -21.02 34.66
CA ALA A 925 -24.51 -21.60 34.74
C ALA A 925 -24.86 -22.24 33.39
N ALA A 926 -25.29 -23.50 33.41
CA ALA A 926 -25.61 -24.24 32.20
C ALA A 926 -26.85 -23.66 31.51
N ALA A 927 -26.66 -22.92 30.42
CA ALA A 927 -27.74 -22.49 29.54
C ALA A 927 -28.34 -23.72 28.83
N ALA A 928 -29.56 -24.09 29.20
CA ALA A 928 -30.20 -25.30 28.72
C ALA A 928 -30.69 -25.16 27.26
N GLY A 929 -30.04 -25.90 26.36
CA GLY A 929 -30.49 -26.36 25.05
C GLY A 929 -31.57 -25.56 24.29
N GLN A 930 -31.13 -24.80 23.30
CA GLN A 930 -31.83 -24.80 22.00
C GLN A 930 -31.10 -25.75 21.04
N ARG A 931 -31.85 -26.62 20.37
CA ARG A 931 -31.33 -27.56 19.37
C ARG A 931 -31.08 -26.84 18.05
N VAL A 932 -29.89 -26.26 17.87
CA VAL A 932 -29.35 -26.08 16.52
C VAL A 932 -28.93 -27.46 16.02
N SER A 933 -29.35 -27.81 14.80
CA SER A 933 -29.10 -29.13 14.22
C SER A 933 -27.60 -29.37 14.07
N SER A 934 -27.08 -30.37 14.78
CA SER A 934 -25.71 -30.84 14.61
C SER A 934 -25.54 -31.48 13.22
N ILE A 935 -25.10 -30.69 12.24
CA ILE A 935 -24.40 -31.23 11.10
C ILE A 935 -23.07 -31.78 11.63
N THR A 936 -23.09 -33.05 12.03
CA THR A 936 -21.87 -33.80 12.29
C THR A 936 -21.18 -34.03 10.97
N THR A 937 -20.38 -33.06 10.53
CA THR A 937 -19.20 -33.38 9.74
C THR A 937 -18.41 -34.39 10.54
N ARG A 938 -18.42 -35.64 10.10
CA ARG A 938 -17.51 -36.63 10.64
C ARG A 938 -16.10 -36.13 10.33
N VAL A 939 -15.29 -35.97 11.38
CA VAL A 939 -13.84 -36.00 11.22
C VAL A 939 -13.47 -37.47 11.06
N ASP A 940 -13.88 -38.06 9.94
CA ASP A 940 -13.36 -39.33 9.46
C ASP A 940 -11.86 -39.14 9.18
N GLY A 941 -11.06 -40.19 9.33
CA GLY A 941 -9.61 -40.07 9.48
C GLY A 941 -8.87 -39.53 8.25
N GLY A 942 -8.69 -38.21 8.18
CA GLY A 942 -7.96 -37.51 7.14
C GLY A 942 -7.80 -36.02 7.42
N CYS A 943 -6.88 -35.38 6.69
CA CYS A 943 -6.71 -33.92 6.58
C CYS A 943 -6.60 -33.12 7.89
N HIS A 944 -5.40 -33.08 8.47
CA HIS A 944 -4.62 -31.83 8.62
C HIS A 944 -3.15 -32.15 8.97
N ASN A 945 -2.48 -32.92 8.10
CA ASN A 945 -1.03 -33.19 8.16
C ASN A 945 -0.18 -32.10 7.48
N HIS A 946 -0.81 -31.02 6.98
CA HIS A 946 -0.18 -30.03 6.12
C HIS A 946 -0.21 -28.63 6.74
N GLY A 947 1.00 -28.10 6.99
CA GLY A 947 1.35 -26.69 6.80
C GLY A 947 0.80 -25.63 7.76
N SER A 948 1.34 -24.43 7.57
CA SER A 948 0.59 -23.17 7.75
C SER A 948 -0.43 -23.06 6.61
N ILE A 949 -1.50 -22.28 6.77
CA ILE A 949 -2.44 -22.01 5.67
C ILE A 949 -1.68 -21.41 4.48
N PHE A 950 -0.78 -20.46 4.75
CA PHE A 950 0.09 -19.86 3.73
C PHE A 950 1.10 -20.86 3.13
N CYS A 951 1.72 -21.70 3.97
CA CYS A 951 2.61 -22.78 3.51
C CYS A 951 1.89 -24.01 2.95
N THR A 952 0.59 -23.90 2.64
CA THR A 952 -0.21 -24.89 1.87
C THR A 952 -0.81 -24.25 0.61
N ILE A 953 -0.57 -22.95 0.40
CA ILE A 953 -0.97 -22.16 -0.79
C ILE A 953 0.26 -21.88 -1.68
N LEU A 954 1.46 -21.87 -1.09
CA LEU A 954 2.76 -21.91 -1.76
C LEU A 954 3.28 -23.35 -1.86
#